data_AF-A0A921HQ87-F1
#
_entry.id   AF-A0A921HQ87-F1
#
_cell.length_a   1.000
_cell.length_b   1.000
_cell.length_c   1.000
_cell.angle_alpha   90.00
_cell.angle_beta   90.00
_cell.angle_gamma   90.00
#
_symmetry.space_group_name_H-M   'P 1'
#
loop_
_entity.id
_entity.type
_entity.pdbx_description
1 polymer ?
#
loop_
_entity_poly.entity_id
_entity_poly.type
_entity_poly.pdbx_seq_one_letter_code
_entity_poly.pdbx_strand_id
1 'polypeptide(L)'
;MNDYMVIDTPTIINPPNGTNYFNKNTASIQNEDTAKLTDKAGQIVKEGGLLVKNLYTLNRGTMGAIWSKDSDTWDLSQVQQISAWMNFGPPDDSSLVNGEGLAFVIQNDNRGTKAIGTGLQGLGVYGYDLTTFPSASPTPPSPELVTLTAVKNSVAIEFDTNLNKAGEGKVPTLIHYKDLLIDKSEEHYTSNGFDSDIGIAGSTGVNLLPNSYLGLKIPGERGWGHIAFSLPGNENSYADVFNGSVPTSYSKLKISTGMSLFHSNATVANLIDDIDYFGKPVNWHHVTITWTPDENLLAGTLSYVYNDKDEHGINNTNKTTDNYFKRVESSVKVPMSTFDVHNGDYNVRWGFTGANSSLGQLDADGNETGSEKVADKYVKLETLPDSPNPIANSSITDNTLNKTITDQSTDNNVNSGDSVDLNYEIKHAEDNNKTSDSKILPDSQKPSWKDIVAAIQIPDMETYLDFRQEDSPNTPGQKRIGYIEYQDGTQDDLLVSDVSLTSGQAESTSTKVAINSRLVTKKLSKDLDNADNKITNVKIFGTAINKDLKDHLVQKAPVYFNGSNAIISTSSPEFNIRYEKNWSLMAKGLEENYTLRFQQENPNITLPIELSYNPEQKFVPGDELIVDINIDNEKKIESKINVTGNDTTEKIEIPINETIFDSASDFWNTFSLEKNNPHRIEITVTDKDSKVSNNVQFFVEVIPDKTLRVDASKSISFKNINYSSKADYIHRQDDGYVKVTSRNNPWQLRTRVVEPLTKADDNEQFAGSLLYIDDDQRSALNDSPTLIEEDNHSYSEETVKTISDTWKDDTGVILKQTGLNEAGQYVGTLEWSLADADIN
;
A
#
# COMPACT_ATOMS: atom_id res chain seq x y z
N MET A 1 -15.07 -6.97 35.01
CA MET A 1 -16.55 -7.07 35.10
C MET A 1 -17.04 -7.70 36.41
N ASN A 2 -16.55 -8.87 36.83
CA ASN A 2 -16.96 -9.55 38.09
C ASN A 2 -16.91 -8.67 39.36
N ASP A 3 -15.92 -7.80 39.43
CA ASP A 3 -15.71 -6.93 40.60
C ASP A 3 -16.58 -5.67 40.58
N TYR A 4 -17.16 -5.30 39.43
CA TYR A 4 -17.80 -3.99 39.22
C TYR A 4 -19.30 -4.09 38.88
N MET A 5 -19.73 -5.22 38.31
CA MET A 5 -21.10 -5.42 37.84
C MET A 5 -21.84 -6.47 38.68
N VAL A 6 -23.18 -6.37 38.70
CA VAL A 6 -24.08 -7.32 39.34
C VAL A 6 -25.18 -7.77 38.38
N ILE A 7 -25.60 -9.01 38.57
CA ILE A 7 -26.78 -9.61 37.93
C ILE A 7 -27.72 -9.99 39.06
N ASP A 8 -28.82 -9.24 39.20
CA ASP A 8 -29.83 -9.53 40.22
C ASP A 8 -31.13 -10.07 39.60
N THR A 9 -31.91 -10.74 40.45
CA THR A 9 -33.28 -11.11 40.13
C THR A 9 -34.11 -9.85 39.93
N PRO A 10 -34.74 -9.67 38.76
CA PRO A 10 -35.39 -8.41 38.41
C PRO A 10 -36.66 -8.18 39.24
N THR A 11 -36.94 -6.92 39.54
CA THR A 11 -38.22 -6.52 40.12
C THR A 11 -39.20 -6.27 38.96
N ILE A 12 -39.99 -7.28 38.66
CA ILE A 12 -40.94 -7.27 37.54
C ILE A 12 -42.18 -6.46 37.90
N ILE A 13 -42.53 -5.52 37.03
CA ILE A 13 -43.75 -4.74 37.11
C ILE A 13 -44.74 -5.32 36.11
N ASN A 14 -45.90 -5.74 36.60
CA ASN A 14 -47.01 -6.16 35.75
C ASN A 14 -47.81 -4.93 35.34
N PRO A 15 -48.10 -4.74 34.04
CA PRO A 15 -48.99 -3.68 33.62
C PRO A 15 -50.43 -3.98 34.11
N PRO A 16 -51.27 -2.96 34.37
CA PRO A 16 -52.66 -3.15 34.83
C PRO A 16 -53.52 -4.03 33.91
N ASN A 17 -53.20 -4.10 32.62
CA ASN A 17 -53.92 -4.87 31.62
C ASN A 17 -53.40 -6.30 31.45
N GLY A 18 -52.37 -6.76 32.18
CA GLY A 18 -51.89 -8.15 32.10
C GLY A 18 -50.60 -8.46 32.87
N THR A 19 -49.98 -9.60 32.56
CA THR A 19 -48.74 -10.04 33.21
C THR A 19 -47.55 -9.82 32.29
N ASN A 20 -46.43 -9.36 32.84
CA ASN A 20 -45.16 -9.30 32.12
C ASN A 20 -44.50 -10.68 32.12
N TYR A 21 -44.47 -11.32 30.95
CA TYR A 21 -43.91 -12.67 30.78
C TYR A 21 -42.39 -12.68 30.68
N PHE A 22 -41.76 -11.52 30.51
CA PHE A 22 -40.31 -11.41 30.57
C PHE A 22 -39.86 -11.22 32.01
N ASN A 23 -39.94 -12.30 32.79
CA ASN A 23 -39.82 -12.25 34.25
C ASN A 23 -38.46 -12.73 34.80
N LYS A 24 -37.46 -12.91 33.95
CA LYS A 24 -36.13 -13.40 34.33
C LYS A 24 -35.05 -12.53 33.71
N ASN A 25 -34.05 -12.20 34.53
CA ASN A 25 -32.77 -11.69 34.02
C ASN A 25 -31.94 -12.89 33.58
N THR A 26 -31.58 -12.92 32.31
CA THR A 26 -30.84 -14.03 31.68
C THR A 26 -29.40 -13.66 31.30
N ALA A 27 -28.95 -12.45 31.67
CA ALA A 27 -27.57 -12.04 31.49
C ALA A 27 -26.63 -12.93 32.32
N SER A 28 -25.47 -13.26 31.76
CA SER A 28 -24.46 -14.06 32.42
C SER A 28 -23.06 -13.56 32.10
N ILE A 29 -22.28 -13.29 33.14
CA ILE A 29 -20.86 -12.98 33.02
C ILE A 29 -20.10 -14.30 32.81
N GLN A 30 -19.40 -14.43 31.69
CA GLN A 30 -18.75 -15.66 31.25
C GLN A 30 -17.33 -15.81 31.82
N ASN A 31 -16.62 -14.69 31.95
CA ASN A 31 -15.24 -14.61 32.41
C ASN A 31 -15.00 -13.25 33.10
N GLU A 32 -13.77 -12.78 33.17
CA GLU A 32 -13.43 -11.54 33.88
C GLU A 32 -14.01 -10.26 33.26
N ASP A 33 -14.22 -10.21 31.94
CA ASP A 33 -14.56 -8.99 31.19
C ASP A 33 -15.79 -9.10 30.29
N THR A 34 -16.29 -10.31 30.01
CA THR A 34 -17.32 -10.58 29.00
C THR A 34 -18.63 -11.06 29.62
N ALA A 35 -19.74 -10.46 29.21
CA ALA A 35 -21.11 -10.92 29.49
C ALA A 35 -21.88 -11.25 28.21
N LYS A 36 -22.89 -12.10 28.35
CA LYS A 36 -23.84 -12.44 27.28
C LYS A 36 -25.24 -12.77 27.80
N LEU A 37 -26.20 -12.91 26.89
CA LEU A 37 -27.52 -13.49 27.20
C LEU A 37 -27.50 -15.02 27.17
N THR A 38 -28.34 -15.66 28.00
CA THR A 38 -28.49 -17.12 28.10
C THR A 38 -29.96 -17.53 28.17
N ASP A 39 -30.28 -18.82 28.11
CA ASP A 39 -31.63 -19.35 28.34
C ASP A 39 -31.98 -19.56 29.83
N LYS A 40 -31.01 -19.37 30.73
CA LYS A 40 -31.13 -19.66 32.16
C LYS A 40 -31.21 -18.38 32.99
N ALA A 41 -31.54 -18.55 34.26
CA ALA A 41 -31.40 -17.48 35.24
C ALA A 41 -29.95 -16.99 35.25
N GLY A 42 -29.77 -15.68 35.30
CA GLY A 42 -28.47 -15.04 35.21
C GLY A 42 -27.51 -15.53 36.28
N GLN A 43 -26.25 -15.68 35.88
CA GLN A 43 -25.19 -16.26 36.71
C GLN A 43 -23.85 -15.59 36.42
N ILE A 44 -22.99 -15.54 37.46
CA ILE A 44 -21.58 -15.16 37.33
C ILE A 44 -20.77 -16.45 37.26
N VAL A 45 -20.17 -16.74 36.11
CA VAL A 45 -19.27 -17.87 35.90
C VAL A 45 -17.86 -17.44 36.29
N LYS A 46 -17.28 -18.09 37.30
CA LYS A 46 -15.95 -17.73 37.85
C LYS A 46 -14.78 -18.48 37.20
N GLU A 47 -15.02 -19.25 36.14
CA GLU A 47 -13.96 -20.02 35.48
C GLU A 47 -13.21 -19.12 34.49
N GLY A 48 -11.88 -19.02 34.64
CA GLY A 48 -10.98 -18.32 33.72
C GLY A 48 -10.78 -19.07 32.38
N GLY A 49 -11.84 -19.65 31.84
CA GLY A 49 -11.82 -20.42 30.60
C GLY A 49 -11.83 -19.53 29.36
N LEU A 50 -11.29 -20.07 28.26
CA LEU A 50 -11.37 -19.45 26.92
C LEU A 50 -12.85 -19.23 26.55
N LEU A 51 -13.21 -18.02 26.12
CA LEU A 51 -14.57 -17.73 25.66
C LEU A 51 -14.86 -18.56 24.39
N VAL A 52 -15.84 -19.46 24.45
CA VAL A 52 -16.35 -20.15 23.27
C VAL A 52 -17.55 -19.36 22.73
N LYS A 53 -17.34 -18.56 21.68
CA LYS A 53 -18.42 -17.86 20.97
C LYS A 53 -19.21 -18.87 20.14
N ASN A 54 -20.49 -19.06 20.46
CA ASN A 54 -21.42 -19.77 19.60
C ASN A 54 -22.06 -18.77 18.64
N LEU A 55 -21.95 -19.02 17.32
CA LEU A 55 -22.60 -18.21 16.30
C LEU A 55 -24.12 -18.23 16.40
N TYR A 56 -24.69 -19.35 16.83
CA TYR A 56 -26.13 -19.56 16.94
C TYR A 56 -26.49 -20.32 18.23
N THR A 57 -27.57 -19.91 18.90
CA THR A 57 -28.07 -20.50 20.16
C THR A 57 -29.59 -20.68 20.13
N LEU A 58 -30.15 -21.38 21.12
CA LEU A 58 -31.60 -21.56 21.29
C LEU A 58 -32.21 -20.51 22.24
N ASN A 59 -31.48 -19.44 22.56
CA ASN A 59 -31.83 -18.44 23.57
C ASN A 59 -32.88 -17.43 23.03
N ARG A 60 -34.00 -17.90 22.49
CA ARG A 60 -35.07 -17.07 21.90
C ARG A 60 -35.81 -16.27 22.96
N GLY A 61 -36.11 -14.99 22.68
CA GLY A 61 -36.88 -14.11 23.57
C GLY A 61 -36.27 -13.87 24.95
N THR A 62 -34.97 -14.17 25.11
CA THR A 62 -34.26 -13.93 26.36
C THR A 62 -33.95 -12.45 26.49
N MET A 63 -33.93 -11.95 27.72
CA MET A 63 -33.52 -10.59 28.02
C MET A 63 -32.69 -10.55 29.30
N GLY A 64 -31.82 -9.56 29.41
CA GLY A 64 -30.95 -9.46 30.56
C GLY A 64 -30.42 -8.06 30.77
N ALA A 65 -29.97 -7.82 31.99
CA ALA A 65 -29.32 -6.59 32.39
C ALA A 65 -28.15 -6.89 33.32
N ILE A 66 -27.04 -6.19 33.10
CA ILE A 66 -25.92 -6.09 34.04
C ILE A 66 -25.84 -4.63 34.51
N TRP A 67 -25.81 -4.42 35.82
CA TRP A 67 -25.74 -3.07 36.40
C TRP A 67 -24.47 -2.90 37.21
N SER A 68 -23.99 -1.66 37.30
CA SER A 68 -22.90 -1.33 38.21
C SER A 68 -23.30 -1.51 39.66
N LYS A 69 -22.32 -1.91 40.49
CA LYS A 69 -22.44 -1.95 41.94
C LYS A 69 -22.54 -0.55 42.51
N ASP A 70 -23.02 -0.45 43.74
CA ASP A 70 -23.16 0.80 44.51
C ASP A 70 -21.80 1.48 44.74
N SER A 71 -20.72 0.71 44.72
CA SER A 71 -19.34 1.20 44.81
C SER A 71 -18.80 1.79 43.51
N ASP A 72 -19.47 1.57 42.38
CA ASP A 72 -18.95 1.79 41.03
C ASP A 72 -19.95 2.58 40.17
N THR A 73 -20.59 3.57 40.79
CA THR A 73 -21.57 4.46 40.15
C THR A 73 -20.92 5.43 39.16
N TRP A 74 -21.73 5.95 38.25
CA TRP A 74 -21.36 7.03 37.34
C TRP A 74 -21.65 8.36 38.02
N ASP A 75 -20.64 9.21 38.19
CA ASP A 75 -20.82 10.56 38.75
C ASP A 75 -21.06 11.55 37.62
N LEU A 76 -22.31 12.00 37.48
CA LEU A 76 -22.71 12.92 36.41
C LEU A 76 -22.08 14.31 36.54
N SER A 77 -21.44 14.64 37.66
CA SER A 77 -20.70 15.89 37.82
C SER A 77 -19.28 15.86 37.23
N GLN A 78 -18.85 14.72 36.69
CA GLN A 78 -17.52 14.53 36.12
C GLN A 78 -17.57 14.15 34.65
N VAL A 79 -16.48 14.42 33.92
CA VAL A 79 -16.25 13.75 32.64
C VAL A 79 -15.92 12.28 32.94
N GLN A 80 -16.70 11.38 32.36
CA GLN A 80 -16.51 9.94 32.53
C GLN A 80 -16.69 9.24 31.18
N GLN A 81 -15.98 8.14 31.00
CA GLN A 81 -15.97 7.37 29.76
C GLN A 81 -15.97 5.88 30.07
N ILE A 82 -16.65 5.12 29.23
CA ILE A 82 -16.57 3.67 29.20
C ILE A 82 -16.32 3.20 27.78
N SER A 83 -15.51 2.15 27.64
CA SER A 83 -15.30 1.47 26.37
C SER A 83 -15.60 -0.02 26.48
N ALA A 84 -16.18 -0.56 25.43
CA ALA A 84 -16.57 -1.96 25.36
C ALA A 84 -16.50 -2.50 23.94
N TRP A 85 -16.32 -3.81 23.83
CA TRP A 85 -16.47 -4.59 22.62
C TRP A 85 -17.85 -5.24 22.61
N MET A 86 -18.58 -5.09 21.50
CA MET A 86 -19.93 -5.63 21.31
C MET A 86 -19.95 -6.65 20.17
N ASN A 87 -20.75 -7.70 20.32
CA ASN A 87 -21.02 -8.65 19.23
C ASN A 87 -22.53 -8.89 19.12
N PHE A 88 -23.02 -8.88 17.89
CA PHE A 88 -24.46 -8.95 17.60
C PHE A 88 -24.88 -10.22 16.85
N GLY A 89 -24.00 -10.77 16.00
CA GLY A 89 -24.26 -11.98 15.22
C GLY A 89 -23.60 -11.96 13.84
N PRO A 90 -23.69 -13.06 13.07
CA PRO A 90 -23.09 -13.19 11.73
C PRO A 90 -23.74 -12.23 10.70
N PRO A 91 -23.18 -12.07 9.48
CA PRO A 91 -23.77 -11.27 8.42
C PRO A 91 -24.99 -11.94 7.74
N ASP A 92 -25.80 -12.66 8.52
CA ASP A 92 -27.05 -13.26 8.07
C ASP A 92 -28.08 -12.17 7.75
N ASP A 93 -28.77 -12.31 6.62
CA ASP A 93 -29.82 -11.38 6.19
C ASP A 93 -31.06 -11.40 7.10
N SER A 94 -31.12 -12.33 8.07
CA SER A 94 -32.23 -12.46 9.01
C SER A 94 -32.07 -11.54 10.23
N SER A 95 -32.79 -10.41 10.21
CA SER A 95 -32.92 -9.52 11.38
C SER A 95 -33.50 -10.23 12.61
N LEU A 96 -34.20 -11.36 12.43
CA LEU A 96 -34.77 -12.16 13.52
C LEU A 96 -33.74 -13.10 14.19
N VAL A 97 -32.65 -13.42 13.48
CA VAL A 97 -31.52 -14.17 14.03
C VAL A 97 -30.60 -13.21 14.78
N ASN A 98 -30.26 -12.09 14.15
CA ASN A 98 -29.34 -11.10 14.71
C ASN A 98 -30.02 -10.18 15.72
N GLY A 99 -31.35 -10.12 15.73
CA GLY A 99 -32.14 -9.33 16.65
C GLY A 99 -32.11 -9.78 18.12
N GLU A 100 -32.50 -8.93 19.06
CA GLU A 100 -33.02 -7.57 18.84
C GLU A 100 -31.91 -6.53 19.04
N GLY A 101 -31.01 -6.73 19.99
CA GLY A 101 -29.86 -5.85 20.18
C GLY A 101 -29.44 -5.68 21.63
N LEU A 102 -28.71 -4.59 21.87
CA LEU A 102 -28.16 -4.20 23.17
C LEU A 102 -28.49 -2.74 23.44
N ALA A 103 -28.48 -2.32 24.70
CA ALA A 103 -28.50 -0.92 25.07
C ALA A 103 -27.51 -0.64 26.19
N PHE A 104 -26.80 0.49 26.10
CA PHE A 104 -26.10 1.07 27.23
C PHE A 104 -27.05 2.04 27.94
N VAL A 105 -27.15 1.95 29.26
CA VAL A 105 -28.15 2.68 30.04
C VAL A 105 -27.49 3.35 31.23
N ILE A 106 -27.80 4.63 31.43
CA ILE A 106 -27.55 5.37 32.66
C ILE A 106 -28.89 5.56 33.37
N GLN A 107 -29.02 5.16 34.63
CA GLN A 107 -30.30 5.12 35.34
C GLN A 107 -30.21 5.41 36.83
N ASN A 108 -31.29 5.99 37.36
CA ASN A 108 -31.55 6.17 38.79
C ASN A 108 -32.98 5.68 39.15
N ASP A 109 -33.32 4.48 38.69
CA ASP A 109 -34.55 3.78 38.97
C ASP A 109 -34.57 3.30 40.42
N ASN A 110 -35.70 3.48 41.11
CA ASN A 110 -35.90 3.03 42.49
C ASN A 110 -35.75 1.51 42.69
N ARG A 111 -35.82 0.70 41.62
CA ARG A 111 -35.54 -0.73 41.64
C ARG A 111 -34.04 -1.04 41.74
N GLY A 112 -33.17 -0.06 41.54
CA GLY A 112 -31.71 -0.18 41.63
C GLY A 112 -31.15 -1.23 40.65
N THR A 113 -30.35 -2.16 41.17
CA THR A 113 -29.76 -3.29 40.42
C THR A 113 -30.78 -4.31 39.90
N LYS A 114 -32.04 -4.19 40.33
CA LYS A 114 -33.15 -5.04 39.88
C LYS A 114 -34.01 -4.38 38.80
N ALA A 115 -33.64 -3.18 38.35
CA ALA A 115 -34.32 -2.48 37.28
C ALA A 115 -34.13 -3.26 35.97
N ILE A 116 -35.22 -3.49 35.26
CA ILE A 116 -35.20 -4.07 33.92
C ILE A 116 -36.50 -3.70 33.20
N GLY A 117 -36.40 -3.46 31.89
CA GLY A 117 -37.54 -3.27 30.99
C GLY A 117 -38.11 -4.61 30.51
N THR A 118 -38.52 -4.68 29.26
CA THR A 118 -39.01 -5.93 28.62
C THR A 118 -38.09 -6.45 27.53
N GLY A 119 -38.30 -7.72 27.14
CA GLY A 119 -37.55 -8.35 26.06
C GLY A 119 -38.07 -7.93 24.70
N LEU A 120 -37.58 -8.61 23.66
CA LEU A 120 -37.86 -8.28 22.26
C LEU A 120 -37.46 -6.81 21.94
N GLN A 121 -38.28 -6.07 21.19
CA GLN A 121 -38.11 -4.63 20.90
C GLN A 121 -37.85 -3.77 22.15
N GLY A 122 -38.16 -4.28 23.34
CA GLY A 122 -37.87 -3.59 24.58
C GLY A 122 -36.39 -3.53 24.98
N LEU A 123 -35.52 -4.36 24.37
CA LEU A 123 -34.06 -4.44 24.61
C LEU A 123 -33.64 -4.56 26.09
N GLY A 124 -34.54 -5.01 26.96
CA GLY A 124 -34.33 -5.06 28.41
C GLY A 124 -34.35 -3.70 29.11
N VAL A 125 -34.71 -2.61 28.43
CA VAL A 125 -34.71 -1.25 28.97
C VAL A 125 -36.06 -0.53 28.82
N TYR A 126 -36.72 -0.69 27.67
CA TYR A 126 -38.02 -0.07 27.39
C TYR A 126 -39.17 -0.85 28.00
N GLY A 127 -40.33 -0.20 27.99
CA GLY A 127 -41.55 -0.72 28.58
C GLY A 127 -42.29 -1.74 27.71
N TYR A 128 -43.21 -2.46 28.35
CA TYR A 128 -44.08 -3.44 27.72
C TYR A 128 -45.29 -2.78 27.05
N ASP A 129 -45.36 -2.81 25.72
CA ASP A 129 -46.53 -2.40 24.93
C ASP A 129 -47.59 -3.51 24.81
N LEU A 130 -47.97 -4.05 25.97
CA LEU A 130 -48.84 -5.19 26.06
C LEU A 130 -50.27 -4.90 25.56
N THR A 131 -50.73 -5.71 24.60
CA THR A 131 -52.15 -5.88 24.25
C THR A 131 -52.66 -7.22 24.78
N THR A 132 -53.78 -7.24 25.51
CA THR A 132 -54.39 -8.49 26.04
C THR A 132 -55.80 -8.76 25.53
N PHE A 133 -56.18 -10.05 25.47
CA PHE A 133 -57.53 -10.50 25.07
C PHE A 133 -58.24 -11.26 26.19
N PRO A 134 -58.72 -10.59 27.25
CA PRO A 134 -59.39 -11.24 28.39
C PRO A 134 -60.72 -11.93 28.04
N SER A 135 -61.35 -11.59 26.90
CA SER A 135 -62.60 -12.21 26.43
C SER A 135 -62.89 -11.90 24.95
N ALA A 136 -61.90 -12.07 24.07
CA ALA A 136 -61.95 -11.72 22.64
C ALA A 136 -62.15 -10.22 22.29
N SER A 137 -62.09 -9.34 23.30
CA SER A 137 -61.97 -7.89 23.17
C SER A 137 -60.57 -7.46 23.57
N PRO A 138 -59.83 -6.71 22.72
CA PRO A 138 -58.47 -6.29 23.03
C PRO A 138 -58.46 -5.16 24.06
N THR A 139 -57.53 -5.23 25.00
CA THR A 139 -57.12 -4.11 25.86
C THR A 139 -55.77 -3.62 25.35
N PRO A 140 -55.71 -2.52 24.59
CA PRO A 140 -54.48 -2.05 23.95
C PRO A 140 -53.49 -1.45 24.97
N PRO A 141 -52.22 -1.27 24.57
CA PRO A 141 -51.26 -0.50 25.35
C PRO A 141 -51.62 0.99 25.35
N SER A 142 -51.06 1.72 26.32
CA SER A 142 -50.98 3.18 26.33
C SER A 142 -49.58 3.62 26.72
N PRO A 143 -49.16 4.85 26.38
CA PRO A 143 -47.86 5.39 26.79
C PRO A 143 -47.60 5.28 28.30
N GLU A 144 -48.61 5.57 29.13
CA GLU A 144 -48.56 5.42 30.59
C GLU A 144 -48.20 3.97 31.01
N LEU A 145 -48.87 2.97 30.40
CA LEU A 145 -48.65 1.56 30.74
C LEU A 145 -47.29 1.04 30.29
N VAL A 146 -46.86 1.44 29.09
CA VAL A 146 -45.52 1.08 28.57
C VAL A 146 -44.49 1.61 29.57
N THR A 147 -44.55 2.91 29.83
CA THR A 147 -43.60 3.61 30.68
C THR A 147 -43.54 3.01 32.09
N LEU A 148 -44.66 2.56 32.66
CA LEU A 148 -44.71 1.94 33.99
C LEU A 148 -43.73 0.77 34.15
N THR A 149 -43.47 0.02 33.08
CA THR A 149 -42.64 -1.18 33.09
C THR A 149 -41.21 -0.96 32.55
N ALA A 150 -40.94 0.22 31.96
CA ALA A 150 -39.62 0.62 31.49
C ALA A 150 -38.66 0.95 32.64
N VAL A 151 -37.35 1.00 32.38
CA VAL A 151 -36.34 1.52 33.33
C VAL A 151 -36.54 3.02 33.51
N LYS A 152 -36.84 3.45 34.73
CA LYS A 152 -37.16 4.83 35.08
C LYS A 152 -35.92 5.68 35.27
N ASN A 153 -36.12 7.01 35.22
CA ASN A 153 -35.09 8.02 35.49
C ASN A 153 -33.79 7.74 34.73
N SER A 154 -33.92 7.51 33.41
CA SER A 154 -32.87 6.90 32.60
C SER A 154 -32.76 7.52 31.21
N VAL A 155 -31.58 7.37 30.63
CA VAL A 155 -31.30 7.57 29.20
C VAL A 155 -30.65 6.29 28.68
N ALA A 156 -31.01 5.90 27.46
CA ALA A 156 -30.43 4.75 26.78
C ALA A 156 -29.77 5.14 25.46
N ILE A 157 -28.66 4.49 25.15
CA ILE A 157 -28.09 4.37 23.80
C ILE A 157 -28.42 2.95 23.35
N GLU A 158 -29.34 2.81 22.41
CA GLU A 158 -29.66 1.51 21.83
C GLU A 158 -28.74 1.20 20.65
N PHE A 159 -28.43 -0.08 20.51
CA PHE A 159 -27.76 -0.68 19.38
C PHE A 159 -28.72 -1.74 18.85
N ASP A 160 -29.66 -1.28 18.03
CA ASP A 160 -30.81 -2.05 17.58
C ASP A 160 -30.52 -2.72 16.24
N THR A 161 -30.56 -4.04 16.25
CA THR A 161 -30.22 -4.91 15.12
C THR A 161 -31.46 -5.43 14.39
N ASN A 162 -32.66 -5.12 14.89
CA ASN A 162 -33.92 -5.60 14.32
C ASN A 162 -34.98 -4.50 14.23
N LEU A 163 -35.23 -4.07 13.01
CA LEU A 163 -36.22 -3.04 12.71
C LEU A 163 -37.68 -3.51 13.00
N ASN A 164 -38.25 -3.09 14.12
CA ASN A 164 -39.60 -3.38 14.58
C ASN A 164 -40.62 -2.39 13.98
N LYS A 165 -41.04 -2.63 12.74
CA LYS A 165 -42.02 -1.81 12.00
C LYS A 165 -43.41 -2.43 11.91
N ALA A 166 -44.39 -1.78 12.52
CA ALA A 166 -45.79 -2.14 12.46
C ALA A 166 -46.40 -1.82 11.08
N GLY A 167 -47.03 -2.82 10.45
CA GLY A 167 -47.83 -2.65 9.23
C GLY A 167 -47.13 -2.94 7.90
N GLU A 168 -45.80 -3.12 7.87
CA GLU A 168 -45.01 -3.50 6.68
C GLU A 168 -44.92 -5.02 6.49
N GLY A 169 -46.07 -5.71 6.46
CA GLY A 169 -46.11 -7.20 6.37
C GLY A 169 -45.69 -7.93 7.66
N LYS A 170 -45.24 -7.19 8.68
CA LYS A 170 -45.05 -7.67 10.04
C LYS A 170 -46.38 -7.67 10.81
N VAL A 171 -46.51 -8.60 11.76
CA VAL A 171 -47.67 -8.74 12.64
C VAL A 171 -47.25 -8.53 14.10
N PRO A 172 -48.20 -8.23 15.01
CA PRO A 172 -47.96 -8.28 16.45
C PRO A 172 -47.35 -9.62 16.87
N THR A 173 -46.39 -9.60 17.79
CA THR A 173 -45.74 -10.82 18.27
C THR A 173 -46.52 -11.41 19.44
N LEU A 174 -46.96 -12.67 19.31
CA LEU A 174 -47.74 -13.40 20.33
C LEU A 174 -46.81 -13.93 21.43
N ILE A 175 -46.82 -13.30 22.60
CA ILE A 175 -45.91 -13.65 23.71
C ILE A 175 -46.47 -14.78 24.58
N HIS A 176 -47.79 -14.84 24.73
CA HIS A 176 -48.44 -15.85 25.55
C HIS A 176 -49.87 -16.10 25.09
N TYR A 177 -50.33 -17.34 25.25
CA TYR A 177 -51.72 -17.74 25.14
C TYR A 177 -51.96 -18.99 26.00
N LYS A 178 -53.23 -19.22 26.34
CA LYS A 178 -53.71 -20.42 27.02
C LYS A 178 -54.55 -21.27 26.08
N ASP A 179 -54.16 -22.53 25.92
CA ASP A 179 -54.90 -23.50 25.10
C ASP A 179 -56.20 -23.96 25.78
N LEU A 180 -57.32 -23.79 25.11
CA LEU A 180 -58.60 -24.39 25.47
C LEU A 180 -59.15 -25.23 24.32
N LEU A 181 -58.71 -26.49 24.29
CA LEU A 181 -59.20 -27.66 23.51
C LEU A 181 -59.32 -27.52 21.99
N ILE A 182 -59.45 -26.33 21.39
CA ILE A 182 -59.38 -26.01 19.95
C ILE A 182 -59.08 -24.50 19.71
N ASP A 183 -59.25 -23.62 20.71
CA ASP A 183 -59.03 -22.16 20.57
C ASP A 183 -58.00 -21.63 21.59
N LYS A 184 -57.26 -20.59 21.17
CA LYS A 184 -56.39 -19.79 22.05
C LYS A 184 -57.25 -18.84 22.89
N SER A 185 -57.05 -18.86 24.20
CA SER A 185 -57.67 -17.94 25.18
C SER A 185 -56.58 -17.12 25.88
N GLU A 186 -56.91 -15.94 26.39
CA GLU A 186 -55.95 -15.08 27.11
C GLU A 186 -54.68 -14.80 26.29
N GLU A 187 -54.83 -14.27 25.08
CA GLU A 187 -53.70 -13.93 24.22
C GLU A 187 -53.03 -12.62 24.65
N HIS A 188 -51.70 -12.58 24.60
CA HIS A 188 -50.87 -11.43 24.92
C HIS A 188 -49.95 -11.11 23.75
N TYR A 189 -50.03 -9.89 23.25
CA TYR A 189 -49.23 -9.43 22.13
C TYR A 189 -48.39 -8.22 22.51
N THR A 190 -47.20 -8.13 21.91
CA THR A 190 -46.44 -6.89 21.78
C THR A 190 -46.65 -6.35 20.37
N SER A 191 -46.70 -5.02 20.21
CA SER A 191 -47.08 -4.41 18.94
C SER A 191 -46.00 -4.51 17.88
N ASN A 192 -44.74 -4.83 18.23
CA ASN A 192 -43.61 -4.95 17.29
C ASN A 192 -43.48 -3.69 16.41
N GLY A 193 -43.46 -2.52 17.06
CA GLY A 193 -43.69 -1.23 16.43
C GLY A 193 -42.78 -0.09 16.89
N PHE A 194 -41.81 -0.31 17.78
CA PHE A 194 -40.97 0.78 18.33
C PHE A 194 -40.22 1.59 17.27
N ASP A 195 -39.91 1.02 16.11
CA ASP A 195 -39.23 1.71 15.00
C ASP A 195 -40.17 2.30 13.95
N SER A 196 -41.47 2.19 14.17
CA SER A 196 -42.45 2.56 13.15
C SER A 196 -42.52 4.07 12.97
N ASP A 197 -42.09 4.56 11.81
CA ASP A 197 -42.09 5.99 11.46
C ASP A 197 -43.41 6.40 10.78
N ILE A 198 -44.01 7.47 11.27
CA ILE A 198 -45.16 8.17 10.64
C ILE A 198 -44.88 9.66 10.39
N GLY A 199 -43.59 10.04 10.39
CA GLY A 199 -43.07 11.35 10.05
C GLY A 199 -43.22 12.40 11.15
N ILE A 200 -43.60 12.01 12.38
CA ILE A 200 -43.87 12.92 13.49
C ILE A 200 -42.56 13.32 14.17
N ALA A 201 -42.25 14.62 14.12
CA ALA A 201 -41.17 15.21 14.90
C ALA A 201 -41.63 15.45 16.35
N GLY A 202 -40.72 15.26 17.31
CA GLY A 202 -40.94 15.65 18.71
C GLY A 202 -41.22 17.14 18.81
N SER A 203 -42.19 17.53 19.64
CA SER A 203 -42.61 18.91 19.81
C SER A 203 -41.73 19.67 20.81
N THR A 204 -41.53 20.97 20.56
CA THR A 204 -40.83 21.85 21.48
C THR A 204 -41.64 22.05 22.77
N GLY A 205 -41.01 21.85 23.94
CA GLY A 205 -41.65 21.99 25.25
C GLY A 205 -42.21 20.68 25.84
N VAL A 206 -42.14 19.57 25.10
CA VAL A 206 -42.33 18.23 25.64
C VAL A 206 -40.96 17.71 26.12
N ASN A 207 -40.95 16.95 27.21
CA ASN A 207 -39.73 16.40 27.80
C ASN A 207 -39.19 15.26 26.92
N LEU A 208 -38.62 15.57 25.77
CA LEU A 208 -37.94 14.65 24.85
C LEU A 208 -36.50 15.13 24.63
N LEU A 209 -35.65 14.22 24.17
CA LEU A 209 -34.30 14.59 23.74
C LEU A 209 -34.35 15.45 22.47
N PRO A 210 -33.34 16.31 22.22
CA PRO A 210 -33.24 17.06 20.97
C PRO A 210 -33.31 16.16 19.74
N ASN A 211 -33.84 16.67 18.61
CA ASN A 211 -33.93 15.93 17.33
C ASN A 211 -34.61 14.55 17.44
N SER A 212 -35.62 14.43 18.30
CA SER A 212 -36.41 13.20 18.42
C SER A 212 -37.46 13.09 17.31
N TYR A 213 -37.60 11.91 16.72
CA TYR A 213 -38.67 11.55 15.79
C TYR A 213 -39.32 10.25 16.24
N LEU A 214 -40.64 10.12 16.03
CA LEU A 214 -41.34 8.88 16.32
C LEU A 214 -40.94 7.81 15.30
N GLY A 215 -40.45 6.66 15.76
CA GLY A 215 -39.88 5.62 14.93
C GLY A 215 -38.51 5.97 14.37
N LEU A 216 -38.09 5.25 13.33
CA LEU A 216 -36.79 5.45 12.68
C LEU A 216 -36.91 6.34 11.44
N LYS A 217 -36.68 7.64 11.58
CA LYS A 217 -36.69 8.59 10.45
C LYS A 217 -35.29 8.83 9.87
N ILE A 218 -34.80 7.93 9.03
CA ILE A 218 -33.49 8.07 8.34
C ILE A 218 -33.66 7.99 6.81
N PRO A 219 -33.13 8.96 6.03
CA PRO A 219 -33.22 8.94 4.57
C PRO A 219 -32.48 7.75 3.95
N GLY A 220 -33.20 6.91 3.19
CA GLY A 220 -32.60 5.89 2.33
C GLY A 220 -32.07 4.65 3.05
N GLU A 221 -32.80 4.20 4.08
CA GLU A 221 -32.57 2.97 4.88
C GLU A 221 -31.68 1.94 4.18
N ARG A 222 -30.41 1.93 4.58
CA ARG A 222 -29.37 0.97 4.19
C ARG A 222 -28.62 0.65 5.47
N GLY A 223 -28.34 -0.61 5.75
CA GLY A 223 -27.61 -1.03 6.95
C GLY A 223 -28.31 -2.16 7.71
N TRP A 224 -27.58 -2.76 8.66
CA TRP A 224 -28.00 -3.93 9.45
C TRP A 224 -28.35 -3.54 10.90
N GLY A 225 -29.06 -2.41 11.07
CA GLY A 225 -29.43 -1.86 12.36
C GLY A 225 -29.25 -0.34 12.46
N HIS A 226 -29.51 0.19 13.65
CA HIS A 226 -29.33 1.59 13.99
C HIS A 226 -28.87 1.79 15.44
N ILE A 227 -28.31 2.98 15.69
CA ILE A 227 -27.94 3.44 17.03
C ILE A 227 -28.68 4.73 17.30
N ALA A 228 -29.42 4.81 18.40
CA ALA A 228 -30.18 6.00 18.76
C ALA A 228 -30.18 6.25 20.27
N PHE A 229 -30.56 7.48 20.64
CA PHE A 229 -30.77 7.86 22.04
C PHE A 229 -32.26 7.95 22.35
N SER A 230 -32.63 7.62 23.58
CA SER A 230 -34.03 7.60 24.01
C SER A 230 -34.17 7.83 25.52
N LEU A 231 -35.41 8.07 25.98
CA LEU A 231 -35.77 8.22 27.40
C LEU A 231 -36.76 7.12 27.80
N PRO A 232 -36.28 5.92 28.19
CA PRO A 232 -37.15 4.77 28.45
C PRO A 232 -38.24 5.05 29.50
N GLY A 233 -37.90 5.79 30.55
CA GLY A 233 -38.82 6.09 31.65
C GLY A 233 -39.82 7.22 31.40
N ASN A 234 -39.84 7.82 30.21
CA ASN A 234 -40.64 9.01 29.91
C ASN A 234 -41.86 8.67 29.06
N GLU A 235 -43.05 9.08 29.54
CA GLU A 235 -44.32 8.77 28.86
C GLU A 235 -44.38 9.36 27.44
N ASN A 236 -43.79 10.54 27.24
CA ASN A 236 -43.81 11.20 25.93
C ASN A 236 -42.93 10.50 24.90
N SER A 237 -42.07 9.57 25.32
CA SER A 237 -41.27 8.76 24.40
C SER A 237 -42.10 7.74 23.64
N TYR A 238 -43.35 7.48 24.06
CA TYR A 238 -44.23 6.51 23.42
C TYR A 238 -45.45 7.17 22.81
N ALA A 239 -45.83 6.77 21.61
CA ALA A 239 -47.05 7.25 20.95
C ALA A 239 -47.72 6.17 20.11
N ASP A 240 -49.03 6.35 19.86
CA ASP A 240 -49.78 5.47 18.95
C ASP A 240 -49.32 5.68 17.50
N VAL A 241 -48.80 4.63 16.90
CA VAL A 241 -48.26 4.66 15.54
C VAL A 241 -49.34 4.59 14.46
N PHE A 242 -50.55 4.11 14.77
CA PHE A 242 -51.57 3.98 13.73
C PHE A 242 -52.26 5.30 13.39
N ASN A 243 -52.31 6.25 14.33
CA ASN A 243 -52.86 7.60 14.14
C ASN A 243 -54.18 7.61 13.31
N GLY A 244 -55.08 6.66 13.62
CA GLY A 244 -56.38 6.47 12.95
C GLY A 244 -56.42 5.54 11.73
N SER A 245 -55.27 5.11 11.19
CA SER A 245 -55.16 4.17 10.06
C SER A 245 -54.47 2.87 10.49
N VAL A 246 -55.28 1.85 10.81
CA VAL A 246 -54.79 0.56 11.33
C VAL A 246 -54.39 -0.38 10.18
N PRO A 247 -53.16 -0.93 10.16
CA PRO A 247 -52.75 -1.91 9.16
C PRO A 247 -53.61 -3.17 9.16
N THR A 248 -53.73 -3.82 8.00
CA THR A 248 -54.61 -5.00 7.82
C THR A 248 -54.24 -6.17 8.74
N SER A 249 -52.95 -6.39 9.02
CA SER A 249 -52.50 -7.45 9.93
C SER A 249 -52.99 -7.23 11.38
N TYR A 250 -53.02 -5.99 11.84
CA TYR A 250 -53.46 -5.63 13.19
C TYR A 250 -54.98 -5.65 13.30
N SER A 251 -55.67 -5.14 12.27
CA SER A 251 -57.15 -5.12 12.26
C SER A 251 -57.77 -6.53 12.19
N LYS A 252 -57.11 -7.50 11.53
CA LYS A 252 -57.51 -8.93 11.58
C LYS A 252 -57.52 -9.48 13.01
N LEU A 253 -56.56 -9.08 13.84
CA LEU A 253 -56.47 -9.44 15.26
C LEU A 253 -57.31 -8.51 16.15
N LYS A 254 -58.08 -7.58 15.56
CA LYS A 254 -58.86 -6.54 16.24
C LYS A 254 -58.00 -5.53 17.02
N ILE A 255 -56.68 -5.52 16.84
CA ILE A 255 -55.78 -4.58 17.51
C ILE A 255 -55.85 -3.23 16.79
N SER A 256 -56.26 -2.19 17.51
CA SER A 256 -56.49 -0.85 16.95
C SER A 256 -55.41 0.18 17.30
N THR A 257 -54.45 -0.19 18.13
CA THR A 257 -53.43 0.70 18.69
C THR A 257 -52.11 -0.05 18.75
N GLY A 258 -51.01 0.61 18.38
CA GLY A 258 -49.66 0.06 18.43
C GLY A 258 -48.69 1.14 18.91
N MET A 259 -47.64 0.77 19.64
CA MET A 259 -46.73 1.76 20.22
C MET A 259 -45.49 1.91 19.34
N SER A 260 -45.12 3.16 19.06
CA SER A 260 -43.81 3.52 18.51
C SER A 260 -43.03 4.34 19.54
N LEU A 261 -41.70 4.33 19.42
CA LEU A 261 -40.75 4.97 20.32
C LEU A 261 -40.13 6.20 19.63
N PHE A 262 -39.94 7.29 20.37
CA PHE A 262 -39.18 8.45 19.89
C PHE A 262 -37.67 8.18 19.97
N HIS A 263 -37.01 8.21 18.82
CA HIS A 263 -35.57 8.10 18.68
C HIS A 263 -34.93 9.46 18.44
N SER A 264 -33.93 9.80 19.24
CA SER A 264 -33.12 11.01 19.09
C SER A 264 -31.80 10.69 18.40
N ASN A 265 -31.44 11.53 17.43
CA ASN A 265 -30.19 11.43 16.67
C ASN A 265 -29.88 10.01 16.15
N ALA A 266 -30.93 9.30 15.71
CA ALA A 266 -30.81 7.96 15.18
C ALA A 266 -29.86 7.93 13.97
N THR A 267 -28.94 6.98 14.00
CA THR A 267 -27.89 6.84 12.99
C THR A 267 -27.84 5.39 12.52
N VAL A 268 -27.80 5.18 11.21
CA VAL A 268 -27.59 3.86 10.61
C VAL A 268 -26.23 3.29 11.06
N ALA A 269 -26.22 2.01 11.42
CA ALA A 269 -25.00 1.28 11.75
C ALA A 269 -25.07 -0.18 11.26
N ASN A 270 -23.92 -0.77 10.97
CA ASN A 270 -23.83 -2.21 10.73
C ASN A 270 -23.58 -2.90 12.07
N LEU A 271 -24.64 -3.46 12.65
CA LEU A 271 -24.61 -4.15 13.93
C LEU A 271 -24.61 -5.67 13.70
N ILE A 272 -23.62 -6.15 12.95
CA ILE A 272 -23.37 -7.55 12.57
C ILE A 272 -21.88 -7.73 12.33
N ASP A 273 -21.39 -8.98 12.36
CA ASP A 273 -20.02 -9.33 11.96
C ASP A 273 -19.73 -8.76 10.55
N ASP A 274 -18.65 -8.01 10.40
CA ASP A 274 -18.25 -7.24 9.22
C ASP A 274 -16.88 -7.74 8.68
N ILE A 275 -16.28 -7.00 7.76
CA ILE A 275 -14.89 -7.16 7.30
C ILE A 275 -14.15 -5.83 7.47
N ASP A 276 -12.84 -5.87 7.69
CA ASP A 276 -12.00 -4.66 7.73
C ASP A 276 -11.55 -4.24 6.31
N TYR A 277 -10.77 -3.15 6.22
CA TYR A 277 -10.20 -2.66 4.96
C TYR A 277 -9.29 -3.68 4.25
N PHE A 278 -8.74 -4.63 5.01
CA PHE A 278 -7.86 -5.70 4.51
C PHE A 278 -8.61 -6.99 4.17
N GLY A 279 -9.94 -6.99 4.28
CA GLY A 279 -10.80 -8.15 4.03
C GLY A 279 -10.74 -9.20 5.14
N LYS A 280 -10.25 -8.87 6.34
CA LYS A 280 -10.29 -9.76 7.50
C LYS A 280 -11.64 -9.66 8.21
N PRO A 281 -12.19 -10.77 8.74
CA PRO A 281 -13.44 -10.75 9.49
C PRO A 281 -13.33 -9.87 10.74
N VAL A 282 -14.31 -9.00 10.96
CA VAL A 282 -14.46 -8.21 12.18
C VAL A 282 -15.71 -8.66 12.89
N ASN A 283 -15.51 -9.43 13.96
CA ASN A 283 -16.62 -9.94 14.76
C ASN A 283 -16.93 -9.04 15.95
N TRP A 284 -15.94 -8.29 16.45
CA TRP A 284 -16.13 -7.42 17.60
C TRP A 284 -16.13 -5.96 17.19
N HIS A 285 -17.12 -5.24 17.68
CA HIS A 285 -17.30 -3.83 17.40
C HIS A 285 -16.97 -3.04 18.65
N HIS A 286 -15.93 -2.21 18.58
CA HIS A 286 -15.59 -1.35 19.71
C HIS A 286 -16.60 -0.21 19.80
N VAL A 287 -16.94 0.18 21.02
CA VAL A 287 -17.67 1.42 21.28
C VAL A 287 -17.02 2.15 22.44
N THR A 288 -16.84 3.45 22.25
CA THR A 288 -16.48 4.40 23.30
C THR A 288 -17.70 5.26 23.61
N ILE A 289 -18.11 5.32 24.88
CA ILE A 289 -19.25 6.12 25.36
C ILE A 289 -18.75 7.13 26.39
N THR A 290 -19.10 8.40 26.23
CA THR A 290 -18.60 9.51 27.06
C THR A 290 -19.75 10.36 27.58
N TRP A 291 -19.69 10.71 28.86
CA TRP A 291 -20.52 11.74 29.47
C TRP A 291 -19.68 12.98 29.75
N THR A 292 -20.15 14.13 29.28
CA THR A 292 -19.51 15.43 29.52
C THR A 292 -20.53 16.39 30.14
N PRO A 293 -20.44 16.71 31.44
CA PRO A 293 -21.37 17.65 32.07
C PRO A 293 -21.18 19.09 31.61
N ASP A 294 -22.26 19.88 31.67
CA ASP A 294 -22.16 21.33 31.57
C ASP A 294 -21.58 21.92 32.85
N GLU A 295 -20.90 23.06 32.72
CA GLU A 295 -20.27 23.77 33.85
C GLU A 295 -21.26 24.12 34.98
N ASN A 296 -22.55 24.27 34.66
CA ASN A 296 -23.61 24.59 35.63
C ASN A 296 -24.31 23.35 36.24
N LEU A 297 -23.98 22.13 35.78
CA LEU A 297 -24.61 20.86 36.18
C LEU A 297 -26.14 20.83 36.01
N LEU A 298 -26.68 21.49 34.99
CA LEU A 298 -28.10 21.40 34.62
C LEU A 298 -28.38 20.35 33.54
N ALA A 299 -27.37 20.04 32.74
CA ALA A 299 -27.41 19.02 31.70
C ALA A 299 -26.00 18.45 31.48
N GLY A 300 -25.91 17.41 30.69
CA GLY A 300 -24.65 16.93 30.11
C GLY A 300 -24.86 16.45 28.70
N THR A 301 -23.76 16.17 28.02
CA THR A 301 -23.73 15.59 26.69
C THR A 301 -23.33 14.13 26.83
N LEU A 302 -24.19 13.23 26.37
CA LEU A 302 -23.90 11.80 26.22
C LEU A 302 -23.51 11.55 24.76
N SER A 303 -22.35 10.96 24.52
CA SER A 303 -21.85 10.66 23.17
C SER A 303 -21.38 9.22 23.05
N TYR A 304 -21.41 8.69 21.83
CA TYR A 304 -20.76 7.44 21.48
C TYR A 304 -19.91 7.58 20.22
N VAL A 305 -18.90 6.72 20.12
CA VAL A 305 -18.15 6.44 18.91
C VAL A 305 -18.11 4.91 18.75
N TYR A 306 -18.84 4.40 17.77
CA TYR A 306 -18.95 2.98 17.43
C TYR A 306 -18.00 2.65 16.27
N ASN A 307 -17.38 1.47 16.33
CA ASN A 307 -16.28 1.04 15.46
C ASN A 307 -15.13 2.05 15.42
N ASP A 308 -14.73 2.62 16.56
CA ASP A 308 -13.62 3.56 16.69
C ASP A 308 -12.23 2.92 16.57
N LYS A 309 -12.12 1.60 16.81
CA LYS A 309 -10.89 0.81 16.60
C LYS A 309 -11.18 -0.66 16.33
N ASP A 310 -10.26 -1.35 15.67
CA ASP A 310 -10.36 -2.79 15.38
C ASP A 310 -9.91 -3.67 16.56
N GLU A 311 -10.13 -4.99 16.49
CA GLU A 311 -9.75 -5.93 17.57
C GLU A 311 -8.24 -5.97 17.86
N HIS A 312 -7.42 -5.42 16.97
CA HIS A 312 -6.00 -5.20 17.15
C HIS A 312 -5.70 -3.83 17.82
N GLY A 313 -6.69 -3.06 18.23
CA GLY A 313 -6.53 -1.78 18.89
C GLY A 313 -6.08 -0.65 17.95
N ILE A 314 -6.12 -0.86 16.63
CA ILE A 314 -5.78 0.14 15.62
C ILE A 314 -6.99 1.05 15.40
N ASN A 315 -6.76 2.36 15.50
CA ASN A 315 -7.80 3.36 15.33
C ASN A 315 -8.40 3.30 13.92
N ASN A 316 -9.73 3.27 13.87
CA ASN A 316 -10.50 3.31 12.64
C ASN A 316 -10.91 4.74 12.29
N THR A 317 -10.63 5.12 11.04
CA THR A 317 -10.93 6.43 10.48
C THR A 317 -11.99 6.40 9.38
N ASN A 318 -12.50 5.21 9.01
CA ASN A 318 -13.50 5.05 7.96
C ASN A 318 -14.87 5.60 8.38
N LYS A 319 -15.17 6.86 8.02
CA LYS A 319 -16.48 7.50 8.24
C LYS A 319 -17.38 7.53 7.01
N THR A 320 -16.89 7.08 5.85
CA THR A 320 -17.48 7.43 4.55
C THR A 320 -18.14 6.28 3.81
N THR A 321 -17.64 5.04 3.92
CA THR A 321 -18.24 3.90 3.22
C THR A 321 -19.03 3.02 4.18
N ASP A 322 -20.21 2.58 3.76
CA ASP A 322 -21.05 1.62 4.49
C ASP A 322 -20.48 0.19 4.48
N ASN A 323 -19.37 -0.04 3.78
CA ASN A 323 -18.57 -1.25 3.83
C ASN A 323 -17.33 -1.02 4.70
N TYR A 324 -16.74 -2.12 5.17
CA TYR A 324 -15.42 -2.18 5.78
C TYR A 324 -15.34 -1.54 7.16
N PHE A 325 -16.12 -2.06 8.12
CA PHE A 325 -16.03 -1.66 9.51
C PHE A 325 -16.25 -0.14 9.67
N LYS A 326 -17.42 0.35 9.27
CA LYS A 326 -17.71 1.80 9.27
C LYS A 326 -17.76 2.36 10.70
N ARG A 327 -17.03 3.44 10.95
CA ARG A 327 -17.10 4.25 12.16
C ARG A 327 -18.34 5.14 12.15
N VAL A 328 -19.11 5.08 13.24
CA VAL A 328 -20.33 5.87 13.43
C VAL A 328 -20.23 6.59 14.78
N GLU A 329 -20.55 7.87 14.83
CA GLU A 329 -20.47 8.66 16.06
C GLU A 329 -21.62 9.65 16.12
N SER A 330 -22.17 9.84 17.32
CA SER A 330 -23.26 10.77 17.59
C SER A 330 -23.27 11.19 19.06
N SER A 331 -24.02 12.24 19.36
CA SER A 331 -24.15 12.75 20.72
C SER A 331 -25.50 13.39 20.95
N VAL A 332 -25.94 13.47 22.21
CA VAL A 332 -27.20 14.09 22.59
C VAL A 332 -27.06 14.85 23.91
N LYS A 333 -27.81 15.95 24.02
CA LYS A 333 -27.93 16.69 25.27
C LYS A 333 -28.98 16.05 26.17
N VAL A 334 -28.61 15.71 27.39
CA VAL A 334 -29.50 15.10 28.39
C VAL A 334 -29.65 16.04 29.60
N PRO A 335 -30.86 16.51 29.92
CA PRO A 335 -31.11 17.27 31.14
C PRO A 335 -30.82 16.44 32.39
N MET A 336 -30.22 17.03 33.43
CA MET A 336 -29.97 16.32 34.70
C MET A 336 -31.27 15.89 35.41
N SER A 337 -32.37 16.62 35.18
CA SER A 337 -33.70 16.27 35.70
C SER A 337 -34.21 14.92 35.21
N THR A 338 -33.63 14.37 34.12
CA THR A 338 -33.94 13.00 33.65
C THR A 338 -33.65 11.95 34.71
N PHE A 339 -32.64 12.16 35.55
CA PHE A 339 -32.16 11.17 36.51
C PHE A 339 -32.74 11.34 37.93
N ASP A 340 -33.59 12.35 38.15
CA ASP A 340 -34.16 12.63 39.48
C ASP A 340 -33.09 12.74 40.59
N VAL A 341 -31.92 13.29 40.24
CA VAL A 341 -30.80 13.51 41.17
C VAL A 341 -31.06 14.73 42.04
N HIS A 342 -30.75 14.63 43.34
CA HIS A 342 -31.09 15.65 44.34
C HIS A 342 -29.94 15.89 45.33
N ASN A 343 -29.97 17.04 46.01
CA ASN A 343 -29.07 17.37 47.13
C ASN A 343 -27.55 17.31 46.83
N GLY A 344 -27.16 17.45 45.56
CA GLY A 344 -25.76 17.40 45.15
C GLY A 344 -25.19 15.98 45.04
N ASP A 345 -26.04 14.95 45.15
CA ASP A 345 -25.68 13.58 44.77
C ASP A 345 -25.95 13.38 43.29
N TYR A 346 -24.88 13.25 42.51
CA TYR A 346 -24.92 13.08 41.05
C TYR A 346 -24.60 11.64 40.64
N ASN A 347 -24.54 10.71 41.60
CA ASN A 347 -24.26 9.32 41.34
C ASN A 347 -25.48 8.61 40.78
N VAL A 348 -25.27 7.92 39.66
CA VAL A 348 -26.28 7.10 39.00
C VAL A 348 -25.69 5.75 38.63
N ARG A 349 -26.53 4.76 38.38
CA ARG A 349 -26.06 3.46 37.89
C ARG A 349 -25.88 3.50 36.40
N TRP A 350 -24.99 2.65 35.92
CA TRP A 350 -24.82 2.40 34.50
C TRP A 350 -24.83 0.90 34.24
N GLY A 351 -25.10 0.51 33.00
CA GLY A 351 -25.16 -0.90 32.67
C GLY A 351 -25.45 -1.17 31.21
N PHE A 352 -25.44 -2.45 30.88
CA PHE A 352 -25.87 -2.95 29.57
C PHE A 352 -27.11 -3.81 29.75
N THR A 353 -28.09 -3.58 28.89
CA THR A 353 -29.27 -4.44 28.73
C THR A 353 -29.28 -5.02 27.33
N GLY A 354 -30.06 -6.08 27.11
CA GLY A 354 -30.25 -6.62 25.77
C GLY A 354 -31.36 -7.63 25.70
N ALA A 355 -31.75 -7.95 24.46
CA ALA A 355 -32.72 -8.99 24.17
C ALA A 355 -32.38 -9.75 22.89
N ASN A 356 -32.77 -11.03 22.86
CA ASN A 356 -32.76 -11.86 21.66
C ASN A 356 -34.16 -11.95 21.06
N SER A 357 -34.23 -12.06 19.74
CA SER A 357 -35.46 -12.14 18.94
C SER A 357 -36.17 -13.50 18.98
N SER A 358 -37.17 -13.63 18.10
CA SER A 358 -37.77 -14.89 17.62
C SER A 358 -38.72 -15.60 18.59
N LEU A 359 -39.04 -15.04 19.76
CA LEU A 359 -40.10 -15.59 20.63
C LEU A 359 -41.48 -15.19 20.11
N GLY A 360 -42.34 -16.16 19.78
CA GLY A 360 -43.76 -15.89 19.54
C GLY A 360 -44.09 -15.17 18.23
N GLN A 361 -43.14 -15.09 17.29
CA GLN A 361 -43.33 -14.39 16.01
C GLN A 361 -44.16 -15.24 15.05
N LEU A 362 -45.20 -14.62 14.48
CA LEU A 362 -46.15 -15.26 13.56
C LEU A 362 -46.14 -14.59 12.17
N ASP A 363 -46.63 -15.26 11.12
CA ASP A 363 -47.02 -14.61 9.86
C ASP A 363 -48.45 -14.04 9.93
N ALA A 364 -48.89 -13.43 8.83
CA ALA A 364 -50.24 -12.90 8.65
C ALA A 364 -51.36 -13.95 8.70
N ASP A 365 -51.01 -15.24 8.66
CA ASP A 365 -51.92 -16.39 8.71
C ASP A 365 -51.86 -17.12 10.07
N GLY A 366 -51.01 -16.64 11.00
CA GLY A 366 -50.90 -17.17 12.37
C GLY A 366 -49.92 -18.33 12.55
N ASN A 367 -49.07 -18.63 11.57
CA ASN A 367 -48.03 -19.66 11.66
C ASN A 367 -46.75 -19.07 12.25
N GLU A 368 -45.98 -19.84 13.03
CA GLU A 368 -44.68 -19.38 13.53
C GLU A 368 -43.70 -19.10 12.39
N THR A 369 -43.07 -17.91 12.42
CA THR A 369 -42.13 -17.43 11.39
C THR A 369 -40.74 -17.09 11.91
N GLY A 370 -40.51 -17.23 13.22
CA GLY A 370 -39.20 -16.97 13.84
C GLY A 370 -38.19 -18.08 13.57
N SER A 371 -36.89 -17.74 13.57
CA SER A 371 -35.83 -18.74 13.53
C SER A 371 -35.82 -19.56 14.82
N GLU A 372 -35.58 -20.87 14.71
CA GLU A 372 -35.35 -21.73 15.89
C GLU A 372 -34.06 -21.34 16.63
N LYS A 373 -33.16 -20.61 15.97
CA LYS A 373 -31.87 -20.17 16.52
C LYS A 373 -31.67 -18.66 16.39
N VAL A 374 -30.98 -18.08 17.35
CA VAL A 374 -30.62 -16.65 17.41
C VAL A 374 -29.13 -16.48 17.66
N ALA A 375 -28.56 -15.33 17.31
CA ALA A 375 -27.22 -14.96 17.71
C ALA A 375 -27.22 -14.43 19.15
N ASP A 376 -26.32 -14.94 20.00
CA ASP A 376 -26.13 -14.38 21.34
C ASP A 376 -25.55 -12.97 21.24
N LYS A 377 -26.00 -12.08 22.12
CA LYS A 377 -25.44 -10.74 22.28
C LYS A 377 -24.33 -10.76 23.33
N TYR A 378 -23.18 -10.17 23.00
CA TYR A 378 -22.04 -10.10 23.91
C TYR A 378 -21.61 -8.65 24.15
N VAL A 379 -21.17 -8.39 25.37
CA VAL A 379 -20.47 -7.15 25.76
C VAL A 379 -19.22 -7.56 26.52
N LYS A 380 -18.07 -7.04 26.11
CA LYS A 380 -16.79 -7.19 26.79
C LYS A 380 -16.26 -5.81 27.18
N LEU A 381 -16.15 -5.54 28.48
CA LEU A 381 -15.69 -4.23 28.97
C LEU A 381 -14.19 -4.08 28.81
N GLU A 382 -13.76 -2.88 28.40
CA GLU A 382 -12.34 -2.52 28.29
C GLU A 382 -11.95 -1.45 29.33
N THR A 383 -12.79 -0.45 29.57
CA THR A 383 -12.60 0.56 30.63
C THR A 383 -13.85 0.69 31.50
N LEU A 384 -13.75 1.41 32.63
CA LEU A 384 -14.87 1.72 33.53
C LEU A 384 -15.03 3.24 33.69
N PRO A 385 -16.20 3.74 34.11
CA PRO A 385 -16.48 5.19 34.17
C PRO A 385 -15.58 5.98 35.13
N ASP A 386 -15.20 5.35 36.25
CA ASP A 386 -14.29 5.92 37.25
C ASP A 386 -12.84 5.42 37.06
N SER A 387 -12.53 4.80 35.92
CA SER A 387 -11.15 4.53 35.53
C SER A 387 -10.40 5.84 35.26
N PRO A 388 -9.04 5.83 35.33
CA PRO A 388 -8.25 6.88 34.71
C PRO A 388 -8.64 7.01 33.23
N ASN A 389 -8.38 8.17 32.64
CA ASN A 389 -8.72 8.47 31.25
C ASN A 389 -7.46 8.57 30.38
N PRO A 390 -6.72 7.46 30.19
CA PRO A 390 -5.42 7.52 29.58
C PRO A 390 -5.46 7.91 28.10
N ILE A 391 -4.40 8.56 27.65
CA ILE A 391 -4.20 8.98 26.25
C ILE A 391 -2.95 8.30 25.74
N ALA A 392 -2.95 7.83 24.50
CA ALA A 392 -1.77 7.26 23.85
C ALA A 392 -1.55 7.88 22.47
N ASN A 393 -0.46 8.63 22.31
CA ASN A 393 0.00 9.19 21.05
C ASN A 393 1.18 8.39 20.52
N SER A 394 1.31 8.29 19.20
CA SER A 394 2.42 7.58 18.55
C SER A 394 3.08 8.42 17.46
N SER A 395 4.36 8.18 17.25
CA SER A 395 5.13 8.79 16.16
C SER A 395 6.36 7.95 15.81
N ILE A 396 6.95 8.22 14.66
CA ILE A 396 8.26 7.71 14.26
C ILE A 396 9.20 8.90 14.10
N THR A 397 10.38 8.84 14.68
CA THR A 397 11.43 9.85 14.45
C THR A 397 12.53 9.25 13.60
N ASP A 398 12.70 9.76 12.38
CA ASP A 398 13.89 9.54 11.59
C ASP A 398 14.99 10.48 12.08
N ASN A 399 15.97 9.93 12.79
CA ASN A 399 17.08 10.67 13.36
C ASN A 399 18.13 11.04 12.31
N THR A 400 18.21 10.32 11.18
CA THR A 400 19.14 10.66 10.10
C THR A 400 18.66 11.90 9.36
N LEU A 401 17.36 11.99 9.09
CA LEU A 401 16.73 13.12 8.40
C LEU A 401 16.20 14.20 9.36
N ASN A 402 16.25 13.97 10.68
CA ASN A 402 15.68 14.82 11.72
C ASN A 402 14.20 15.17 11.45
N LYS A 403 13.39 14.13 11.25
CA LYS A 403 11.98 14.23 10.87
C LYS A 403 11.10 13.38 11.78
N THR A 404 9.90 13.88 12.10
CA THR A 404 8.88 13.11 12.81
C THR A 404 7.70 12.79 11.89
N ILE A 405 7.31 11.51 11.87
CA ILE A 405 6.18 10.97 11.11
C ILE A 405 5.07 10.63 12.10
N THR A 406 3.85 11.07 11.78
CA THR A 406 2.61 10.80 12.51
C THR A 406 1.55 10.36 11.51
N ASP A 407 0.38 9.92 11.99
CA ASP A 407 -0.77 9.61 11.13
C ASP A 407 -1.28 10.81 10.29
N GLN A 408 -0.82 12.04 10.58
CA GLN A 408 -1.18 13.26 9.85
C GLN A 408 -0.06 13.77 8.92
N SER A 409 1.09 13.09 8.89
CA SER A 409 2.25 13.53 8.09
C SER A 409 2.02 13.29 6.60
N THR A 410 2.36 14.28 5.77
CA THR A 410 2.31 14.15 4.30
C THR A 410 3.57 13.53 3.71
N ASP A 411 4.72 13.71 4.37
CA ASP A 411 5.98 13.03 4.01
C ASP A 411 6.29 11.92 5.01
N ASN A 412 5.91 10.70 4.64
CA ASN A 412 6.11 9.49 5.43
C ASN A 412 7.28 8.63 4.91
N ASN A 413 8.23 9.19 4.15
CA ASN A 413 9.35 8.43 3.62
C ASN A 413 10.56 8.37 4.57
N VAL A 414 11.20 7.22 4.67
CA VAL A 414 12.48 6.96 5.34
C VAL A 414 13.38 6.24 4.33
N ASN A 415 14.71 6.40 4.37
CA ASN A 415 15.59 5.61 3.52
C ASN A 415 16.07 4.34 4.22
N SER A 416 16.33 3.28 3.46
CA SER A 416 17.05 2.11 3.96
C SER A 416 18.40 2.55 4.57
N GLY A 417 18.69 2.08 5.77
CA GLY A 417 19.85 2.45 6.58
C GLY A 417 19.60 3.59 7.57
N ASP A 418 18.47 4.30 7.50
CA ASP A 418 18.19 5.41 8.41
C ASP A 418 17.90 4.93 9.84
N SER A 419 18.35 5.73 10.81
CA SER A 419 18.10 5.50 12.24
C SER A 419 16.70 5.98 12.60
N VAL A 420 15.77 5.07 12.84
CA VAL A 420 14.36 5.39 13.15
C VAL A 420 14.00 5.00 14.58
N ASP A 421 13.36 5.88 15.33
CA ASP A 421 12.83 5.56 16.65
C ASP A 421 11.30 5.51 16.61
N LEU A 422 10.71 4.43 17.14
CA LEU A 422 9.27 4.34 17.39
C LEU A 422 8.99 4.96 18.76
N ASN A 423 8.14 5.98 18.81
CA ASN A 423 7.84 6.72 20.03
C ASN A 423 6.35 6.61 20.38
N TYR A 424 6.07 6.40 21.65
CA TYR A 424 4.71 6.39 22.21
C TYR A 424 4.67 7.26 23.46
N GLU A 425 3.82 8.29 23.46
CA GLU A 425 3.56 9.12 24.64
C GLU A 425 2.25 8.66 25.26
N ILE A 426 2.29 8.19 26.50
CA ILE A 426 1.11 7.88 27.29
C ILE A 426 0.89 8.89 28.40
N LYS A 427 -0.36 9.28 28.62
CA LYS A 427 -0.76 10.21 29.69
C LYS A 427 -1.82 9.57 30.57
N HIS A 428 -1.83 9.95 31.84
CA HIS A 428 -2.87 9.55 32.79
C HIS A 428 -4.26 10.08 32.42
N ALA A 429 -4.31 11.35 31.99
CA ALA A 429 -5.52 12.08 31.60
C ALA A 429 -5.15 13.26 30.69
N GLU A 430 -6.15 13.97 30.14
CA GLU A 430 -5.91 15.26 29.48
C GLU A 430 -5.50 16.30 30.52
N ASP A 431 -4.55 17.19 30.20
CA ASP A 431 -4.26 18.36 31.03
C ASP A 431 -5.38 19.40 30.88
N ASN A 432 -6.56 19.12 31.42
CA ASN A 432 -7.70 20.03 31.42
C ASN A 432 -7.60 21.00 32.60
N ASN A 433 -6.64 21.92 32.53
CA ASN A 433 -6.46 22.98 33.52
C ASN A 433 -7.57 24.05 33.43
N LYS A 434 -8.85 23.64 33.55
CA LYS A 434 -10.00 24.54 33.62
C LYS A 434 -10.04 25.19 35.01
N THR A 435 -10.29 26.50 34.97
CA THR A 435 -10.20 27.49 36.06
C THR A 435 -11.04 27.18 37.31
N SER A 436 -10.66 27.79 38.44
CA SER A 436 -11.12 27.56 39.83
C SER A 436 -12.61 27.67 40.16
N ASP A 437 -13.47 28.02 39.20
CA ASP A 437 -14.90 28.29 39.44
C ASP A 437 -15.83 27.21 38.82
N SER A 438 -15.26 26.21 38.15
CA SER A 438 -16.01 25.07 37.59
C SER A 438 -16.55 24.17 38.71
N LYS A 439 -17.83 23.78 38.61
CA LYS A 439 -18.42 22.73 39.47
C LYS A 439 -18.09 21.31 38.99
N ILE A 440 -17.51 21.17 37.80
CA ILE A 440 -17.03 19.89 37.28
C ILE A 440 -15.79 19.50 38.06
N LEU A 441 -15.77 18.28 38.61
CA LEU A 441 -14.59 17.81 39.32
C LEU A 441 -13.41 17.65 38.33
N PRO A 442 -12.21 18.15 38.67
CA PRO A 442 -11.07 18.13 37.77
C PRO A 442 -10.54 16.71 37.59
N ASP A 443 -9.89 16.44 36.44
CA ASP A 443 -9.29 15.12 36.17
C ASP A 443 -8.30 14.72 37.27
N SER A 444 -7.71 15.67 38.00
CA SER A 444 -6.84 15.41 39.15
C SER A 444 -7.46 14.57 40.28
N GLN A 445 -8.79 14.37 40.27
CA GLN A 445 -9.48 13.47 41.18
C GLN A 445 -9.66 12.05 40.65
N LYS A 446 -9.34 11.78 39.37
CA LYS A 446 -9.34 10.42 38.81
C LYS A 446 -8.27 9.56 39.51
N PRO A 447 -8.56 8.27 39.76
CA PRO A 447 -7.63 7.38 40.44
C PRO A 447 -6.41 7.09 39.57
N SER A 448 -5.24 6.90 40.19
CA SER A 448 -4.02 6.49 39.49
C SER A 448 -4.25 5.27 38.59
N TRP A 449 -3.59 5.25 37.46
CA TRP A 449 -3.51 4.11 36.54
C TRP A 449 -2.41 3.16 36.97
N LYS A 450 -2.81 1.93 37.33
CA LYS A 450 -1.94 1.01 38.07
C LYS A 450 -1.53 -0.21 37.28
N ASP A 451 -0.39 -0.79 37.66
CA ASP A 451 0.09 -2.09 37.18
C ASP A 451 0.19 -2.16 35.64
N ILE A 452 0.64 -1.07 35.02
CA ILE A 452 0.61 -0.90 33.57
C ILE A 452 1.64 -1.81 32.91
N VAL A 453 1.18 -2.60 31.94
CA VAL A 453 2.00 -3.44 31.07
C VAL A 453 1.91 -2.91 29.64
N ALA A 454 3.03 -2.41 29.11
CA ALA A 454 3.17 -2.08 27.71
C ALA A 454 3.34 -3.36 26.89
N ALA A 455 2.54 -3.53 25.85
CA ALA A 455 2.59 -4.60 24.87
C ALA A 455 2.63 -3.97 23.46
N ILE A 456 3.82 -3.90 22.88
CA ILE A 456 4.11 -3.12 21.68
C ILE A 456 4.48 -4.07 20.55
N GLN A 457 3.61 -4.19 19.55
CA GLN A 457 3.93 -4.94 18.34
C GLN A 457 4.78 -4.07 17.43
N ILE A 458 5.95 -4.59 17.05
CA ILE A 458 6.85 -3.88 16.13
C ILE A 458 6.51 -4.30 14.70
N PRO A 459 6.23 -3.34 13.79
CA PRO A 459 5.83 -3.65 12.43
C PRO A 459 7.01 -4.23 11.65
N ASP A 460 6.76 -5.23 10.79
CA ASP A 460 7.66 -5.71 9.74
C ASP A 460 9.13 -5.97 10.17
N MET A 461 9.33 -6.46 11.40
CA MET A 461 10.64 -6.69 12.00
C MET A 461 11.48 -7.73 11.23
N GLU A 462 12.81 -7.60 11.35
CA GLU A 462 13.86 -8.39 10.67
C GLU A 462 13.94 -8.23 9.15
N THR A 463 12.82 -7.95 8.49
CA THR A 463 12.77 -7.72 7.04
C THR A 463 12.98 -6.25 6.73
N TYR A 464 12.25 -5.37 7.42
CA TYR A 464 12.25 -3.94 7.12
C TYR A 464 12.61 -3.03 8.30
N LEU A 465 12.61 -3.56 9.51
CA LEU A 465 13.08 -2.87 10.71
C LEU A 465 13.97 -3.81 11.53
N ASP A 466 15.08 -3.31 12.03
CA ASP A 466 15.93 -4.02 12.99
C ASP A 466 16.16 -3.18 14.25
N PHE A 467 16.37 -3.83 15.39
CA PHE A 467 16.62 -3.14 16.65
C PHE A 467 18.04 -2.60 16.68
N ARG A 468 18.16 -1.30 16.91
CA ARG A 468 19.43 -0.74 17.37
C ARG A 468 19.60 -1.07 18.85
N GLN A 469 20.79 -1.56 19.22
CA GLN A 469 21.10 -1.97 20.58
C GLN A 469 22.16 -1.07 21.21
N GLU A 470 21.93 -0.69 22.45
CA GLU A 470 22.85 0.13 23.26
C GLU A 470 23.15 -0.56 24.58
N ASP A 471 24.27 -0.22 25.23
CA ASP A 471 24.53 -0.67 26.60
C ASP A 471 23.47 -0.10 27.55
N SER A 472 22.85 -0.97 28.34
CA SER A 472 21.85 -0.58 29.33
C SER A 472 22.51 0.19 30.47
N PRO A 473 22.10 1.44 30.76
CA PRO A 473 22.62 2.20 31.89
C PRO A 473 22.07 1.70 33.24
N ASN A 474 20.89 1.08 33.26
CA ASN A 474 20.23 0.64 34.50
C ASN A 474 20.46 -0.85 34.80
N THR A 475 20.87 -1.66 33.81
CA THR A 475 21.12 -3.11 33.94
C THR A 475 22.49 -3.48 33.35
N PRO A 476 23.58 -3.33 34.13
CA PRO A 476 24.94 -3.56 33.64
C PRO A 476 25.13 -4.95 33.01
N GLY A 477 25.77 -4.99 31.84
CA GLY A 477 26.05 -6.21 31.09
C GLY A 477 24.94 -6.67 30.15
N GLN A 478 23.84 -5.92 30.05
CA GLN A 478 22.75 -6.19 29.10
C GLN A 478 22.64 -5.09 28.03
N LYS A 479 22.07 -5.46 26.89
CA LYS A 479 21.75 -4.52 25.81
C LYS A 479 20.28 -4.13 25.89
N ARG A 480 20.01 -2.83 25.76
CA ARG A 480 18.65 -2.28 25.62
C ARG A 480 18.36 -1.95 24.16
N ILE A 481 17.09 -2.07 23.79
CA ILE A 481 16.53 -1.75 22.47
C ILE A 481 15.65 -0.48 22.53
N GLY A 482 15.61 0.17 23.69
CA GLY A 482 14.73 1.29 23.96
C GLY A 482 14.62 1.55 25.46
N TYR A 483 13.74 2.47 25.83
CA TYR A 483 13.43 2.76 27.22
C TYR A 483 12.01 3.32 27.38
N ILE A 484 11.50 3.26 28.60
CA ILE A 484 10.31 3.95 29.07
C ILE A 484 10.80 5.05 30.02
N GLU A 485 10.56 6.31 29.67
CA GLU A 485 10.96 7.47 30.45
C GLU A 485 9.76 8.12 31.14
N TYR A 486 9.88 8.30 32.46
CA TYR A 486 8.88 8.92 33.31
C TYR A 486 9.08 10.44 33.40
N GLN A 487 8.08 11.15 33.90
CA GLN A 487 8.11 12.61 34.01
C GLN A 487 9.28 13.16 34.84
N ASP A 488 9.75 12.41 35.84
CA ASP A 488 10.90 12.78 36.68
C ASP A 488 12.27 12.43 36.07
N GLY A 489 12.29 11.91 34.85
CA GLY A 489 13.50 11.49 34.13
C GLY A 489 14.03 10.11 34.49
N THR A 490 13.37 9.38 35.40
CA THR A 490 13.70 7.97 35.62
C THR A 490 13.32 7.13 34.39
N GLN A 491 14.05 6.04 34.16
CA GLN A 491 13.84 5.18 32.99
C GLN A 491 13.78 3.70 33.37
N ASP A 492 12.84 2.98 32.76
CA ASP A 492 12.92 1.52 32.63
C ASP A 492 13.57 1.18 31.29
N ASP A 493 14.59 0.33 31.30
CA ASP A 493 15.18 -0.15 30.05
C ASP A 493 14.26 -1.20 29.41
N LEU A 494 14.05 -1.07 28.09
CA LEU A 494 13.47 -2.13 27.27
C LEU A 494 14.61 -3.02 26.78
N LEU A 495 14.67 -4.24 27.29
CA LEU A 495 15.78 -5.15 27.03
C LEU A 495 15.47 -6.08 25.86
N VAL A 496 16.51 -6.65 25.24
CA VAL A 496 16.34 -7.68 24.21
C VAL A 496 15.53 -8.88 24.73
N SER A 497 15.60 -9.18 26.04
CA SER A 497 14.81 -10.24 26.68
C SER A 497 13.32 -9.94 26.80
N ASP A 498 12.92 -8.67 26.68
CA ASP A 498 11.51 -8.25 26.72
C ASP A 498 10.81 -8.50 25.37
N VAL A 499 11.57 -8.95 24.35
CA VAL A 499 11.10 -9.25 23.00
C VAL A 499 10.71 -10.73 22.89
N SER A 500 9.45 -10.99 22.54
CA SER A 500 8.92 -12.32 22.22
C SER A 500 8.44 -12.40 20.77
N LEU A 501 8.35 -13.61 20.22
CA LEU A 501 7.72 -13.85 18.93
C LEU A 501 6.20 -13.90 19.11
N THR A 502 5.45 -13.20 18.26
CA THR A 502 3.99 -13.32 18.17
C THR A 502 3.63 -14.65 17.48
N SER A 503 3.78 -15.76 18.19
CA SER A 503 3.19 -17.04 17.77
C SER A 503 2.40 -17.66 18.92
N GLY A 504 1.20 -17.12 19.13
CA GLY A 504 0.11 -17.80 19.80
C GLY A 504 -0.86 -18.36 18.76
N GLN A 505 -0.67 -19.61 18.34
CA GLN A 505 -1.77 -20.48 17.94
C GLN A 505 -1.48 -21.85 18.55
N ALA A 506 -2.43 -22.35 19.34
CA ALA A 506 -2.54 -23.77 19.58
C ALA A 506 -2.69 -24.49 18.23
N GLU A 507 -2.19 -25.73 18.15
CA GLU A 507 -2.12 -26.57 16.96
C GLU A 507 -3.37 -26.53 16.05
N SER A 508 -3.15 -26.50 14.73
CA SER A 508 -3.75 -27.40 13.73
C SER A 508 -3.82 -26.77 12.34
N THR A 509 -2.88 -27.14 11.48
CA THR A 509 -2.99 -27.27 10.01
C THR A 509 -4.00 -26.37 9.25
N SER A 510 -3.54 -25.23 8.71
CA SER A 510 -3.78 -24.85 7.30
C SER A 510 -3.00 -23.60 6.87
N THR A 511 -2.42 -23.72 5.69
CA THR A 511 -1.61 -22.84 4.83
C THR A 511 -1.99 -21.34 4.65
N LYS A 512 -0.95 -20.47 4.74
CA LYS A 512 -0.75 -19.05 4.27
C LYS A 512 -1.54 -17.93 5.01
N VAL A 513 -1.03 -16.76 5.46
CA VAL A 513 0.25 -15.98 5.64
C VAL A 513 -0.11 -14.87 6.69
N ALA A 514 0.70 -14.45 7.67
CA ALA A 514 1.83 -13.51 7.56
C ALA A 514 2.86 -13.69 8.70
N ILE A 515 4.11 -13.51 8.32
CA ILE A 515 5.34 -13.74 9.07
C ILE A 515 5.88 -12.33 9.44
N ASN A 516 6.49 -12.15 10.62
CA ASN A 516 7.46 -11.08 10.98
C ASN A 516 7.02 -9.87 11.85
N SER A 517 6.20 -10.03 12.90
CA SER A 517 6.17 -9.03 13.99
C SER A 517 6.78 -9.58 15.27
N ARG A 518 7.48 -8.72 16.02
CA ARG A 518 7.98 -9.04 17.38
C ARG A 518 7.15 -8.26 18.39
N LEU A 519 6.86 -8.86 19.54
CA LEU A 519 6.12 -8.22 20.63
C LEU A 519 7.09 -7.85 21.74
N VAL A 520 7.15 -6.57 22.09
CA VAL A 520 7.86 -6.08 23.27
C VAL A 520 6.86 -6.02 24.42
N THR A 521 7.13 -6.71 25.53
CA THR A 521 6.27 -6.67 26.72
C THR A 521 7.05 -6.19 27.94
N LYS A 522 6.58 -5.10 28.57
CA LYS A 522 7.23 -4.51 29.74
C LYS A 522 6.21 -4.03 30.77
N LYS A 523 6.33 -4.48 32.01
CA LYS A 523 5.64 -3.84 33.14
C LYS A 523 6.38 -2.55 33.50
N LEU A 524 5.64 -1.44 33.55
CA LEU A 524 6.13 -0.15 34.01
C LEU A 524 6.44 -0.23 35.50
N SER A 525 7.57 0.33 35.93
CA SER A 525 7.95 0.45 37.34
C SER A 525 7.16 1.49 38.11
N LYS A 526 6.45 2.38 37.42
CA LYS A 526 5.58 3.40 38.03
C LYS A 526 4.17 3.37 37.48
N ASP A 527 3.23 3.58 38.40
CA ASP A 527 1.87 3.95 38.07
C ASP A 527 1.86 5.36 37.45
N LEU A 528 0.83 5.67 36.67
CA LEU A 528 0.59 7.01 36.15
C LEU A 528 -0.51 7.68 36.97
N ASP A 529 -0.32 8.95 37.34
CA ASP A 529 -1.29 9.71 38.12
C ASP A 529 -1.24 11.20 37.77
N ASN A 530 -2.16 11.98 38.34
CA ASN A 530 -2.25 13.41 38.08
C ASN A 530 -1.33 14.29 38.96
N ALA A 531 -0.53 13.73 39.86
CA ALA A 531 0.31 14.47 40.80
C ALA A 531 1.79 14.38 40.44
N ASP A 532 2.32 13.17 40.34
CA ASP A 532 3.75 12.88 40.35
C ASP A 532 4.26 12.34 39.01
N ASN A 533 3.43 11.56 38.28
CA ASN A 533 3.83 10.94 37.01
C ASN A 533 2.70 10.96 35.97
N LYS A 534 2.48 12.12 35.37
CA LYS A 534 1.37 12.37 34.44
C LYS A 534 1.59 11.80 33.04
N ILE A 535 2.84 11.81 32.61
CA ILE A 535 3.24 11.52 31.24
C ILE A 535 4.40 10.52 31.28
N THR A 536 4.37 9.56 30.38
CA THR A 536 5.43 8.58 30.19
C THR A 536 5.70 8.41 28.70
N ASN A 537 6.97 8.40 28.32
CA ASN A 537 7.41 8.30 26.94
C ASN A 537 8.12 6.96 26.71
N VAL A 538 7.58 6.14 25.83
CA VAL A 538 8.25 4.94 25.36
C VAL A 538 8.99 5.25 24.07
N LYS A 539 10.26 4.87 24.01
CA LYS A 539 11.08 4.96 22.81
C LYS A 539 11.71 3.61 22.51
N ILE A 540 11.58 3.15 21.28
CA ILE A 540 12.20 1.94 20.77
C ILE A 540 13.12 2.31 19.62
N PHE A 541 14.37 1.86 19.69
CA PHE A 541 15.41 2.17 18.72
C PHE A 541 15.38 1.20 17.55
N GLY A 542 15.28 1.76 16.36
CA GLY A 542 15.22 1.01 15.11
C GLY A 542 16.25 1.46 14.08
N THR A 543 16.45 0.62 13.09
CA THR A 543 17.12 0.94 11.83
C THR A 543 16.22 0.46 10.71
N ALA A 544 15.90 1.37 9.78
CA ALA A 544 15.13 1.02 8.60
C ALA A 544 15.99 0.16 7.68
N ILE A 545 15.44 -0.93 7.18
CA ILE A 545 16.11 -1.84 6.25
C ILE A 545 15.18 -2.01 5.06
N ASN A 546 15.68 -1.88 3.85
CA ASN A 546 14.97 -2.35 2.68
C ASN A 546 15.97 -2.92 1.69
N LYS A 547 16.00 -4.26 1.62
CA LYS A 547 16.87 -5.06 0.74
C LYS A 547 16.19 -5.42 -0.58
N ASP A 548 14.93 -5.01 -0.78
CA ASP A 548 14.22 -5.21 -2.03
C ASP A 548 14.66 -4.17 -3.07
N LEU A 549 14.23 -4.36 -4.31
CA LEU A 549 14.47 -3.43 -5.42
C LEU A 549 13.30 -2.44 -5.63
N LYS A 550 12.50 -2.24 -4.58
CA LYS A 550 11.35 -1.33 -4.59
C LYS A 550 11.07 -0.81 -3.18
N ASP A 551 10.44 0.35 -3.13
CA ASP A 551 9.92 0.93 -1.90
C ASP A 551 8.95 -0.04 -1.18
N HIS A 552 8.98 -0.03 0.15
CA HIS A 552 8.12 -0.86 0.99
C HIS A 552 7.31 -0.02 1.97
N LEU A 553 5.99 -0.21 1.95
CA LEU A 553 5.06 0.44 2.87
C LEU A 553 4.92 -0.39 4.14
N VAL A 554 5.52 0.09 5.24
CA VAL A 554 5.41 -0.51 6.56
C VAL A 554 4.05 -0.15 7.15
N GLN A 555 3.18 -1.17 7.30
CA GLN A 555 1.83 -1.01 7.82
C GLN A 555 1.82 -0.63 9.31
N LYS A 556 0.70 -0.05 9.77
CA LYS A 556 0.49 0.21 11.21
C LYS A 556 0.57 -1.08 12.01
N ALA A 557 1.25 -1.05 13.14
CA ALA A 557 1.28 -2.16 14.10
C ALA A 557 0.70 -1.75 15.46
N PRO A 558 -0.03 -2.66 16.12
CA PRO A 558 -0.80 -2.35 17.32
C PRO A 558 0.05 -2.20 18.58
N VAL A 559 -0.42 -1.36 19.48
CA VAL A 559 0.21 -1.10 20.78
C VAL A 559 -0.84 -1.01 21.86
N TYR A 560 -0.61 -1.70 22.96
CA TYR A 560 -1.49 -1.69 24.12
C TYR A 560 -0.73 -1.32 25.38
N PHE A 561 -1.41 -0.58 26.25
CA PHE A 561 -1.00 -0.34 27.61
C PHE A 561 -2.12 -0.84 28.51
N ASN A 562 -1.86 -1.96 29.18
CA ASN A 562 -2.84 -2.68 29.98
C ASN A 562 -2.55 -2.44 31.46
N GLY A 563 -3.32 -1.60 32.12
CA GLY A 563 -3.30 -1.48 33.57
C GLY A 563 -4.39 -2.31 34.23
N SER A 564 -4.31 -2.48 35.55
CA SER A 564 -5.30 -3.24 36.32
C SER A 564 -6.69 -2.59 36.33
N ASN A 565 -6.76 -1.28 36.04
CA ASN A 565 -7.98 -0.48 36.12
C ASN A 565 -8.26 0.37 34.87
N ALA A 566 -7.43 0.33 33.82
CA ALA A 566 -7.72 0.91 32.52
C ALA A 566 -6.83 0.32 31.43
N ILE A 567 -7.33 0.35 30.20
CA ILE A 567 -6.61 -0.07 29.00
C ILE A 567 -6.67 1.08 28.00
N ILE A 568 -5.56 1.35 27.33
CA ILE A 568 -5.52 2.22 26.14
C ILE A 568 -4.70 1.54 25.06
N SER A 569 -5.11 1.76 23.81
CA SER A 569 -4.39 1.27 22.65
C SER A 569 -4.11 2.40 21.68
N THR A 570 -3.07 2.19 20.87
CA THR A 570 -2.72 3.03 19.73
C THR A 570 -2.02 2.14 18.69
N SER A 571 -1.44 2.72 17.65
CA SER A 571 -0.65 1.97 16.67
C SER A 571 0.57 2.79 16.24
N SER A 572 1.62 2.13 15.75
CA SER A 572 2.65 2.86 15.00
C SER A 572 2.03 3.56 13.78
N PRO A 573 2.53 4.75 13.40
CA PRO A 573 2.21 5.33 12.10
C PRO A 573 2.64 4.41 10.94
N GLU A 574 1.96 4.55 9.81
CA GLU A 574 2.40 3.95 8.54
C GLU A 574 3.52 4.81 7.92
N PHE A 575 4.54 4.18 7.34
CA PHE A 575 5.63 4.89 6.66
C PHE A 575 6.25 4.05 5.54
N ASN A 576 6.88 4.71 4.57
CA ASN A 576 7.49 4.07 3.40
C ASN A 576 9.02 4.02 3.57
N ILE A 577 9.62 2.84 3.47
CA ILE A 577 11.08 2.69 3.45
C ILE A 577 11.52 2.60 2.00
N ARG A 578 12.22 3.64 1.54
CA ARG A 578 12.83 3.68 0.22
C ARG A 578 13.96 2.67 0.14
N TYR A 579 13.98 1.88 -0.93
CA TYR A 579 15.01 0.87 -1.12
C TYR A 579 16.39 1.50 -1.31
N GLU A 580 17.41 0.78 -0.88
CA GLU A 580 18.80 1.22 -1.04
C GLU A 580 19.23 1.09 -2.50
N LYS A 581 19.76 2.18 -3.08
CA LYS A 581 20.30 2.17 -4.45
C LYS A 581 21.74 1.67 -4.53
N ASN A 582 21.96 0.41 -4.17
CA ASN A 582 23.29 -0.19 -3.98
C ASN A 582 23.80 -1.02 -5.18
N TRP A 583 23.39 -0.67 -6.41
CA TRP A 583 23.88 -1.35 -7.62
C TRP A 583 25.00 -0.61 -8.33
N SER A 584 25.70 -1.38 -9.17
CA SER A 584 26.68 -0.91 -10.13
C SER A 584 26.17 -1.12 -11.55
N LEU A 585 26.39 -0.15 -12.43
CA LEU A 585 26.20 -0.28 -13.87
C LEU A 585 27.47 -0.92 -14.47
N MET A 586 27.29 -1.89 -15.35
CA MET A 586 28.36 -2.58 -16.05
C MET A 586 28.14 -2.47 -17.56
N ALA A 587 29.22 -2.25 -18.31
CA ALA A 587 29.20 -2.15 -19.76
C ALA A 587 30.18 -3.15 -20.38
N LYS A 588 29.74 -3.80 -21.46
CA LYS A 588 30.54 -4.77 -22.23
C LYS A 588 30.45 -4.46 -23.72
N GLY A 589 31.60 -4.25 -24.36
CA GLY A 589 31.68 -4.16 -25.82
C GLY A 589 31.40 -5.54 -26.45
N LEU A 590 30.57 -5.58 -27.47
CA LEU A 590 30.25 -6.84 -28.17
C LEU A 590 31.27 -7.18 -29.28
N GLU A 591 31.99 -6.16 -29.75
CA GLU A 591 33.04 -6.22 -30.77
C GLU A 591 34.10 -5.18 -30.42
N GLU A 592 35.37 -5.42 -30.76
CA GLU A 592 36.47 -4.55 -30.31
C GLU A 592 37.18 -3.81 -31.43
N ASN A 593 37.17 -4.35 -32.67
CA ASN A 593 37.98 -3.83 -33.77
C ASN A 593 37.12 -3.48 -34.97
N TYR A 594 37.35 -2.29 -35.52
CA TYR A 594 36.62 -1.73 -36.65
C TYR A 594 37.58 -1.16 -37.68
N THR A 595 37.12 -1.06 -38.92
CA THR A 595 37.86 -0.42 -40.01
C THR A 595 37.07 0.76 -40.54
N LEU A 596 37.73 1.89 -40.71
CA LEU A 596 37.18 3.10 -41.31
C LEU A 596 37.99 3.47 -42.55
N ARG A 597 37.33 3.78 -43.66
CA ARG A 597 38.02 4.26 -44.87
C ARG A 597 38.11 5.78 -44.82
N PHE A 598 39.32 6.31 -44.94
CA PHE A 598 39.60 7.73 -44.82
C PHE A 598 38.89 8.55 -45.90
N GLN A 599 38.09 9.53 -45.49
CA GLN A 599 37.30 10.40 -46.37
C GLN A 599 36.27 9.67 -47.26
N GLN A 600 35.82 8.48 -46.87
CA GLN A 600 34.69 7.83 -47.54
C GLN A 600 33.41 8.67 -47.40
N GLU A 601 32.49 8.55 -48.36
CA GLU A 601 31.17 9.20 -48.26
C GLU A 601 30.34 8.58 -47.12
N ASN A 602 29.73 9.43 -46.29
CA ASN A 602 28.86 9.05 -45.17
C ASN A 602 29.52 8.05 -44.19
N PRO A 603 30.67 8.37 -43.58
CA PRO A 603 31.34 7.45 -42.68
C PRO A 603 30.47 7.14 -41.46
N ASN A 604 30.28 5.87 -41.14
CA ASN A 604 29.55 5.45 -39.95
C ASN A 604 30.12 4.15 -39.38
N ILE A 605 30.51 4.18 -38.10
CA ILE A 605 30.89 3.00 -37.32
C ILE A 605 29.88 2.88 -36.21
N THR A 606 29.23 1.73 -36.07
CA THR A 606 28.32 1.49 -34.95
C THR A 606 29.05 0.65 -33.91
N LEU A 607 29.20 1.18 -32.69
CA LEU A 607 29.82 0.49 -31.56
C LEU A 607 28.72 -0.11 -30.67
N PRO A 608 28.53 -1.44 -30.67
CA PRO A 608 27.52 -2.10 -29.86
C PRO A 608 28.04 -2.36 -28.44
N ILE A 609 27.29 -1.87 -27.46
CA ILE A 609 27.54 -2.11 -26.03
C ILE A 609 26.33 -2.81 -25.41
N GLU A 610 26.58 -3.81 -24.58
CA GLU A 610 25.58 -4.41 -23.70
C GLU A 610 25.79 -3.89 -22.27
N LEU A 611 24.72 -3.33 -21.70
CA LEU A 611 24.66 -2.83 -20.34
C LEU A 611 23.97 -3.84 -19.43
N SER A 612 24.41 -3.91 -18.18
CA SER A 612 23.81 -4.74 -17.13
C SER A 612 23.99 -4.10 -15.76
N TYR A 613 23.16 -4.48 -14.80
CA TYR A 613 23.30 -4.07 -13.40
C TYR A 613 23.81 -5.22 -12.52
N ASN A 614 24.57 -4.90 -11.49
CA ASN A 614 24.94 -5.83 -10.41
C ASN A 614 24.57 -5.22 -9.04
N PRO A 615 23.66 -5.83 -8.26
CA PRO A 615 22.87 -7.02 -8.60
C PRO A 615 21.90 -6.78 -9.79
N GLU A 616 21.47 -7.87 -10.44
CA GLU A 616 20.63 -7.83 -11.64
C GLU A 616 19.34 -7.02 -11.42
N GLN A 617 19.08 -6.07 -12.32
CA GLN A 617 17.90 -5.20 -12.35
C GLN A 617 17.44 -4.98 -13.77
N LYS A 618 16.16 -4.65 -13.95
CA LYS A 618 15.61 -4.32 -15.26
C LYS A 618 15.87 -2.86 -15.62
N PHE A 619 16.22 -2.62 -16.87
CA PHE A 619 16.18 -1.30 -17.47
C PHE A 619 14.72 -0.85 -17.70
N VAL A 620 14.45 0.45 -17.63
CA VAL A 620 13.10 1.02 -17.82
C VAL A 620 13.06 1.82 -19.13
N PRO A 621 12.15 1.50 -20.07
CA PRO A 621 12.05 2.24 -21.32
C PRO A 621 11.82 3.74 -21.10
N GLY A 622 12.62 4.56 -21.78
CA GLY A 622 12.58 6.02 -21.68
C GLY A 622 13.54 6.63 -20.67
N ASP A 623 14.23 5.84 -19.85
CA ASP A 623 15.32 6.35 -19.01
C ASP A 623 16.47 6.87 -19.89
N GLU A 624 17.00 8.05 -19.57
CA GLU A 624 18.13 8.67 -20.28
C GLU A 624 19.46 8.07 -19.80
N LEU A 625 20.33 7.73 -20.75
CA LEU A 625 21.71 7.31 -20.56
C LEU A 625 22.64 8.38 -21.14
N ILE A 626 23.64 8.78 -20.37
CA ILE A 626 24.70 9.68 -20.82
C ILE A 626 25.90 8.81 -21.22
N VAL A 627 26.34 8.95 -22.46
CA VAL A 627 27.46 8.20 -23.04
C VAL A 627 28.63 9.15 -23.25
N ASP A 628 29.68 8.95 -22.46
CA ASP A 628 30.95 9.65 -22.62
C ASP A 628 31.85 8.86 -23.56
N ILE A 629 32.29 9.51 -24.64
CA ILE A 629 33.15 8.94 -25.68
C ILE A 629 34.47 9.70 -25.65
N ASN A 630 35.58 8.98 -25.48
CA ASN A 630 36.92 9.53 -25.47
C ASN A 630 37.77 8.87 -26.55
N ILE A 631 38.27 9.64 -27.51
CA ILE A 631 39.05 9.16 -28.65
C ILE A 631 40.49 9.62 -28.47
N ASP A 632 41.41 8.65 -28.38
CA ASP A 632 42.86 8.82 -28.19
C ASP A 632 43.28 9.68 -27.00
N ASN A 633 42.40 9.93 -26.03
CA ASN A 633 42.57 10.94 -24.96
C ASN A 633 42.66 12.39 -25.46
N GLU A 634 42.37 12.64 -26.73
CA GLU A 634 42.47 13.96 -27.35
C GLU A 634 41.11 14.59 -27.60
N LYS A 635 40.10 13.80 -28.01
CA LYS A 635 38.73 14.26 -28.25
C LYS A 635 37.77 13.61 -27.27
N LYS A 636 36.93 14.42 -26.62
CA LYS A 636 35.83 13.97 -25.76
C LYS A 636 34.51 14.45 -26.32
N ILE A 637 33.53 13.54 -26.37
CA ILE A 637 32.19 13.78 -26.90
C ILE A 637 31.21 13.16 -25.90
N GLU A 638 30.12 13.86 -25.62
CA GLU A 638 29.01 13.35 -24.81
C GLU A 638 27.81 13.13 -25.74
N SER A 639 27.13 11.99 -25.59
CA SER A 639 25.89 11.68 -26.30
C SER A 639 24.81 11.20 -25.33
N LYS A 640 23.55 11.35 -25.73
CA LYS A 640 22.39 10.94 -24.94
C LYS A 640 21.59 9.88 -25.69
N ILE A 641 21.31 8.78 -25.02
CA ILE A 641 20.54 7.66 -25.57
C ILE A 641 19.43 7.31 -24.58
N ASN A 642 18.24 6.98 -25.07
CA ASN A 642 17.17 6.49 -24.20
C ASN A 642 17.17 4.97 -24.20
N VAL A 643 16.96 4.38 -23.02
CA VAL A 643 16.66 2.96 -22.87
C VAL A 643 15.42 2.61 -23.68
N THR A 644 15.48 1.49 -24.39
CA THR A 644 14.37 0.96 -25.19
C THR A 644 13.81 -0.35 -24.62
N GLY A 645 14.65 -1.16 -23.97
CA GLY A 645 14.28 -2.44 -23.39
C GLY A 645 13.68 -2.38 -21.98
N ASN A 646 13.04 -3.48 -21.58
CA ASN A 646 12.51 -3.73 -20.22
C ASN A 646 13.02 -5.08 -19.68
N ASP A 647 14.31 -5.32 -19.89
CA ASP A 647 15.01 -6.55 -19.52
C ASP A 647 16.20 -6.24 -18.61
N THR A 648 16.85 -7.28 -18.10
CA THR A 648 18.03 -7.24 -17.21
C THR A 648 19.31 -6.79 -17.90
N THR A 649 19.29 -6.73 -19.24
CA THR A 649 20.35 -6.20 -20.08
C THR A 649 19.78 -5.22 -21.10
N GLU A 650 20.50 -4.15 -21.40
CA GLU A 650 20.15 -3.21 -22.49
C GLU A 650 21.26 -3.18 -23.53
N LYS A 651 20.92 -3.39 -24.80
CA LYS A 651 21.86 -3.23 -25.91
C LYS A 651 21.72 -1.85 -26.51
N ILE A 652 22.79 -1.09 -26.49
CA ILE A 652 22.86 0.23 -27.13
C ILE A 652 23.84 0.19 -28.29
N GLU A 653 23.50 0.91 -29.35
CA GLU A 653 24.33 1.12 -30.52
C GLU A 653 24.80 2.57 -30.53
N ILE A 654 26.11 2.78 -30.48
CA ILE A 654 26.72 4.11 -30.45
C ILE A 654 27.27 4.42 -31.84
N PRO A 655 26.60 5.29 -32.63
CA PRO A 655 27.09 5.64 -33.95
C PRO A 655 28.22 6.67 -33.85
N ILE A 656 29.38 6.32 -34.40
CA ILE A 656 30.52 7.20 -34.61
C ILE A 656 30.53 7.61 -36.08
N ASN A 657 30.02 8.82 -36.34
CA ASN A 657 29.94 9.43 -37.66
C ASN A 657 30.15 10.95 -37.55
N GLU A 658 30.15 11.66 -38.68
CA GLU A 658 30.42 13.10 -38.71
C GLU A 658 29.43 13.95 -37.89
N THR A 659 28.21 13.46 -37.61
CA THR A 659 27.16 14.25 -36.95
C THR A 659 27.38 14.43 -35.45
N ILE A 660 28.17 13.55 -34.82
CA ILE A 660 28.52 13.67 -33.39
C ILE A 660 29.78 14.53 -33.16
N PHE A 661 30.38 15.06 -34.23
CA PHE A 661 31.53 15.96 -34.20
C PHE A 661 31.12 17.39 -34.56
N ASP A 662 31.99 18.37 -34.28
CA ASP A 662 31.70 19.78 -34.56
C ASP A 662 31.62 20.06 -36.07
N SER A 663 32.28 19.23 -36.89
CA SER A 663 32.27 19.30 -38.36
C SER A 663 32.85 18.01 -38.97
N ALA A 664 32.62 17.80 -40.27
CA ALA A 664 33.27 16.72 -41.03
C ALA A 664 34.81 16.82 -40.98
N SER A 665 35.39 18.03 -40.98
CA SER A 665 36.84 18.18 -40.85
C SER A 665 37.35 17.78 -39.46
N ASP A 666 36.59 18.04 -38.40
CA ASP A 666 36.92 17.60 -37.05
C ASP A 666 36.90 16.07 -36.91
N PHE A 667 35.92 15.41 -37.56
CA PHE A 667 35.87 13.94 -37.66
C PHE A 667 37.13 13.36 -38.32
N TRP A 668 37.50 13.84 -39.51
CA TRP A 668 38.66 13.32 -40.25
C TRP A 668 40.02 13.74 -39.67
N ASN A 669 40.07 14.85 -38.92
CA ASN A 669 41.26 15.20 -38.13
C ASN A 669 41.45 14.25 -36.95
N THR A 670 40.35 13.79 -36.34
CA THR A 670 40.36 12.81 -35.26
C THR A 670 40.73 11.43 -35.80
N PHE A 671 40.07 10.96 -36.86
CA PHE A 671 40.35 9.68 -37.53
C PHE A 671 41.36 9.84 -38.67
N SER A 672 42.62 10.05 -38.31
CA SER A 672 43.73 10.29 -39.24
C SER A 672 44.45 9.01 -39.67
N LEU A 673 44.91 8.98 -40.93
CA LEU A 673 45.81 7.92 -41.41
C LEU A 673 47.20 7.94 -40.74
N GLU A 674 47.65 9.10 -40.26
CA GLU A 674 49.06 9.33 -39.90
C GLU A 674 49.34 9.25 -38.39
N LYS A 675 48.30 9.32 -37.55
CA LYS A 675 48.42 9.41 -36.09
C LYS A 675 47.50 8.43 -35.41
N ASN A 676 48.00 7.81 -34.35
CA ASN A 676 47.22 6.96 -33.44
C ASN A 676 46.37 5.90 -34.16
N ASN A 677 46.81 5.38 -35.32
CA ASN A 677 46.09 4.36 -36.07
C ASN A 677 46.59 2.95 -35.66
N PRO A 678 45.76 2.06 -35.08
CA PRO A 678 44.32 2.17 -34.88
C PRO A 678 43.93 3.08 -33.69
N HIS A 679 42.89 3.89 -33.89
CA HIS A 679 42.39 4.87 -32.92
C HIS A 679 41.71 4.17 -31.75
N ARG A 680 42.09 4.53 -30.52
CA ARG A 680 41.48 3.98 -29.31
C ARG A 680 40.27 4.82 -28.93
N ILE A 681 39.10 4.19 -28.87
CA ILE A 681 37.86 4.79 -28.38
C ILE A 681 37.53 4.17 -27.02
N GLU A 682 37.37 4.99 -26.01
CA GLU A 682 37.01 4.60 -24.65
C GLU A 682 35.62 5.14 -24.31
N ILE A 683 34.72 4.27 -23.87
CA ILE A 683 33.33 4.60 -23.58
C ILE A 683 32.98 4.29 -22.14
N THR A 684 32.31 5.24 -21.48
CA THR A 684 31.62 5.04 -20.21
C THR A 684 30.17 5.49 -20.33
N VAL A 685 29.26 4.82 -19.64
CA VAL A 685 27.83 5.14 -19.63
C VAL A 685 27.41 5.50 -18.21
N THR A 686 26.58 6.54 -18.07
CA THR A 686 26.00 6.97 -16.80
C THR A 686 24.48 6.87 -16.87
N ASP A 687 23.85 6.22 -15.89
CA ASP A 687 22.39 6.11 -15.78
C ASP A 687 21.74 7.34 -15.10
N LYS A 688 20.40 7.36 -15.07
CA LYS A 688 19.61 8.41 -14.39
C LYS A 688 19.85 8.54 -12.88
N ASP A 689 20.39 7.49 -12.26
CA ASP A 689 20.70 7.42 -10.83
C ASP A 689 22.20 7.72 -10.56
N SER A 690 22.89 8.27 -11.56
CA SER A 690 24.30 8.67 -11.53
C SER A 690 25.27 7.51 -11.29
N LYS A 691 24.89 6.27 -11.67
CA LYS A 691 25.80 5.12 -11.67
C LYS A 691 26.58 5.11 -12.98
N VAL A 692 27.90 5.07 -12.86
CA VAL A 692 28.83 5.08 -14.01
C VAL A 692 29.32 3.66 -14.26
N SER A 693 29.35 3.25 -15.53
CA SER A 693 29.86 1.95 -15.95
C SER A 693 31.38 1.84 -15.83
N ASN A 694 31.90 0.61 -15.92
CA ASN A 694 33.30 0.42 -16.30
C ASN A 694 33.57 0.98 -17.71
N ASN A 695 34.83 1.25 -18.00
CA ASN A 695 35.29 1.69 -19.32
C ASN A 695 35.31 0.51 -20.30
N VAL A 696 34.76 0.72 -21.50
CA VAL A 696 34.81 -0.22 -22.64
C VAL A 696 35.68 0.38 -23.73
N GLN A 697 36.61 -0.42 -24.27
CA GLN A 697 37.56 0.03 -25.28
C GLN A 697 37.27 -0.58 -26.64
N PHE A 698 37.38 0.25 -27.69
CA PHE A 698 37.28 -0.13 -29.09
C PHE A 698 38.47 0.42 -29.86
N PHE A 699 38.80 -0.19 -30.99
CA PHE A 699 39.90 0.18 -31.86
C PHE A 699 39.39 0.37 -33.30
N VAL A 700 39.69 1.52 -33.89
CA VAL A 700 39.32 1.85 -35.28
C VAL A 700 40.57 1.99 -36.12
N GLU A 701 40.82 1.02 -37.00
CA GLU A 701 41.87 1.10 -38.02
C GLU A 701 41.40 1.96 -39.19
N VAL A 702 42.11 3.05 -39.48
CA VAL A 702 41.82 3.92 -40.62
C VAL A 702 42.66 3.48 -41.82
N ILE A 703 42.03 3.18 -42.95
CA ILE A 703 42.70 2.76 -44.18
C ILE A 703 42.44 3.76 -45.33
N PRO A 704 43.33 3.90 -46.32
CA PRO A 704 43.10 4.80 -47.45
C PRO A 704 41.83 4.41 -48.24
N ASP A 705 40.97 5.35 -48.58
CA ASP A 705 39.79 5.03 -49.41
C ASP A 705 40.19 4.68 -50.85
N LYS A 706 41.01 5.55 -51.47
CA LYS A 706 41.57 5.35 -52.81
C LYS A 706 42.92 4.63 -52.77
N THR A 707 43.19 3.80 -53.77
CA THR A 707 44.50 3.14 -53.95
C THR A 707 44.86 3.12 -55.42
N LEU A 708 46.13 3.42 -55.74
CA LEU A 708 46.67 3.35 -57.09
C LEU A 708 48.15 2.97 -57.03
N ARG A 709 48.52 1.83 -57.61
CA ARG A 709 49.90 1.30 -57.57
C ARG A 709 50.25 0.56 -58.86
N VAL A 710 51.38 0.90 -59.47
CA VAL A 710 52.00 0.10 -60.55
C VAL A 710 53.14 -0.73 -59.98
N ASP A 711 53.23 -1.99 -60.39
CA ASP A 711 54.34 -2.89 -60.09
C ASP A 711 54.79 -3.54 -61.41
N ALA A 712 56.07 -3.38 -61.75
CA ALA A 712 56.63 -3.78 -63.03
C ALA A 712 58.01 -4.44 -62.86
N SER A 713 58.38 -5.27 -63.84
CA SER A 713 59.71 -5.89 -63.92
C SER A 713 60.82 -4.86 -63.97
N LYS A 714 61.92 -5.14 -63.24
CA LYS A 714 63.11 -4.26 -63.22
C LYS A 714 63.86 -4.21 -64.55
N SER A 715 63.68 -5.20 -65.42
CA SER A 715 64.30 -5.27 -66.75
C SER A 715 63.42 -6.09 -67.70
N ILE A 716 63.46 -5.75 -68.99
CA ILE A 716 62.92 -6.56 -70.10
C ILE A 716 64.07 -6.82 -71.07
N SER A 717 64.32 -8.07 -71.43
CA SER A 717 65.42 -8.44 -72.33
C SER A 717 64.91 -8.86 -73.71
N PHE A 718 65.71 -8.64 -74.75
CA PHE A 718 65.41 -9.05 -76.12
C PHE A 718 66.39 -10.14 -76.58
N LYS A 719 65.95 -11.00 -77.51
CA LYS A 719 66.79 -12.10 -78.02
C LYS A 719 68.05 -11.55 -78.71
N ASN A 720 69.15 -12.27 -78.57
CA ASN A 720 70.39 -11.97 -79.29
C ASN A 720 70.18 -11.99 -80.81
N ILE A 721 70.77 -11.01 -81.50
CA ILE A 721 70.81 -10.93 -82.96
C ILE A 721 72.25 -11.05 -83.47
N ASN A 722 72.43 -11.62 -84.65
CA ASN A 722 73.72 -11.61 -85.34
C ASN A 722 73.91 -10.28 -86.08
N TYR A 723 75.15 -9.85 -86.25
CA TYR A 723 75.51 -8.61 -86.97
C TYR A 723 74.88 -8.50 -88.38
N SER A 724 74.70 -9.63 -89.09
CA SER A 724 74.07 -9.69 -90.41
C SER A 724 72.56 -9.92 -90.39
N SER A 725 71.89 -9.82 -89.23
CA SER A 725 70.45 -10.05 -89.07
C SER A 725 69.66 -9.04 -89.89
N LYS A 726 68.68 -9.54 -90.65
CA LYS A 726 67.67 -8.73 -91.36
C LYS A 726 66.29 -8.81 -90.67
N ALA A 727 66.24 -9.24 -89.41
CA ALA A 727 64.98 -9.30 -88.67
C ALA A 727 64.54 -7.88 -88.33
N ASP A 728 63.39 -7.46 -88.86
CA ASP A 728 62.83 -6.13 -88.58
C ASP A 728 62.40 -5.99 -87.11
N TYR A 729 62.00 -7.09 -86.47
CA TYR A 729 61.55 -7.13 -85.07
C TYR A 729 62.33 -8.18 -84.29
N ILE A 730 62.80 -7.78 -83.11
CA ILE A 730 63.54 -8.62 -82.18
C ILE A 730 62.57 -8.99 -81.06
N HIS A 731 62.24 -10.28 -81.00
CA HIS A 731 61.36 -10.80 -79.97
C HIS A 731 62.00 -10.65 -78.59
N ARG A 732 61.15 -10.49 -77.59
CA ARG A 732 61.55 -10.56 -76.19
C ARG A 732 62.19 -11.92 -75.88
N GLN A 733 63.18 -11.90 -75.00
CA GLN A 733 63.76 -13.09 -74.38
C GLN A 733 62.99 -13.48 -73.11
N ASP A 734 62.47 -12.48 -72.39
CA ASP A 734 61.57 -12.62 -71.25
C ASP A 734 60.37 -11.67 -71.45
N ASP A 735 59.17 -12.11 -71.09
CA ASP A 735 57.96 -11.30 -71.30
C ASP A 735 57.88 -10.09 -70.35
N GLY A 736 58.69 -10.05 -69.29
CA GLY A 736 58.54 -9.08 -68.21
C GLY A 736 57.18 -9.20 -67.51
N TYR A 737 56.89 -8.26 -66.63
CA TYR A 737 55.54 -8.09 -66.08
C TYR A 737 55.26 -6.62 -65.81
N VAL A 738 53.99 -6.24 -65.95
CA VAL A 738 53.47 -4.94 -65.52
C VAL A 738 52.06 -5.15 -65.00
N LYS A 739 51.78 -4.75 -63.76
CA LYS A 739 50.44 -4.82 -63.16
C LYS A 739 50.06 -3.53 -62.47
N VAL A 740 48.77 -3.23 -62.49
CA VAL A 740 48.16 -2.10 -61.81
C VAL A 740 47.20 -2.63 -60.74
N THR A 741 47.34 -2.12 -59.51
CA THR A 741 46.36 -2.28 -58.42
C THR A 741 45.60 -0.97 -58.26
N SER A 742 44.26 -1.01 -58.29
CA SER A 742 43.42 0.18 -58.06
C SER A 742 42.22 -0.10 -57.16
N ARG A 743 41.73 0.95 -56.49
CA ARG A 743 40.46 0.98 -55.75
C ARG A 743 39.95 2.41 -55.68
N ASN A 744 38.66 2.61 -55.91
CA ASN A 744 38.00 3.93 -55.97
C ASN A 744 38.75 4.93 -56.86
N ASN A 745 39.45 4.43 -57.88
CA ASN A 745 40.33 5.22 -58.71
C ASN A 745 40.42 4.62 -60.13
N PRO A 746 39.83 5.29 -61.15
CA PRO A 746 40.06 4.95 -62.55
C PRO A 746 41.49 5.35 -62.94
N TRP A 747 42.10 4.71 -63.93
CA TRP A 747 43.54 4.91 -64.16
C TRP A 747 43.99 4.79 -65.60
N GLN A 748 45.08 5.48 -65.92
CA GLN A 748 45.83 5.36 -67.16
C GLN A 748 47.28 4.99 -66.88
N LEU A 749 47.75 3.94 -67.54
CA LEU A 749 49.14 3.52 -67.52
C LEU A 749 49.84 3.99 -68.80
N ARG A 750 50.94 4.74 -68.65
CA ARG A 750 51.75 5.26 -69.74
C ARG A 750 53.20 4.83 -69.61
N THR A 751 53.90 4.69 -70.73
CA THR A 751 55.35 4.44 -70.74
C THR A 751 56.08 5.39 -71.67
N ARG A 752 57.32 5.74 -71.33
CA ARG A 752 58.26 6.45 -72.22
C ARG A 752 59.66 5.89 -72.10
N VAL A 753 60.48 6.13 -73.11
CA VAL A 753 61.92 5.88 -73.11
C VAL A 753 62.61 7.09 -72.49
N VAL A 754 63.19 6.93 -71.30
CA VAL A 754 63.95 8.00 -70.63
C VAL A 754 65.43 7.95 -70.97
N GLU A 755 65.96 6.75 -71.25
CA GLU A 755 67.31 6.57 -71.78
C GLU A 755 67.22 5.67 -73.02
N PRO A 756 67.70 6.12 -74.20
CA PRO A 756 67.69 5.30 -75.40
C PRO A 756 68.60 4.07 -75.22
N LEU A 757 68.35 3.03 -76.01
CA LEU A 757 69.22 1.86 -76.05
C LEU A 757 70.60 2.26 -76.59
N THR A 758 71.61 2.30 -75.73
CA THR A 758 73.00 2.56 -76.10
C THR A 758 73.89 1.38 -75.70
N LYS A 759 74.95 1.16 -76.48
CA LYS A 759 75.95 0.15 -76.23
C LYS A 759 76.70 0.51 -74.94
N ALA A 760 76.79 -0.44 -74.02
CA ALA A 760 77.26 -0.19 -72.66
C ALA A 760 78.70 0.36 -72.57
N ASP A 761 79.54 0.09 -73.57
CA ASP A 761 80.98 0.38 -73.51
C ASP A 761 81.40 1.72 -74.16
N ASP A 762 80.63 2.23 -75.13
CA ASP A 762 80.99 3.40 -75.94
C ASP A 762 79.81 4.36 -76.24
N ASN A 763 78.64 4.10 -75.67
CA ASN A 763 77.40 4.87 -75.86
C ASN A 763 76.92 4.97 -77.31
N GLU A 764 77.35 4.07 -78.21
CA GLU A 764 76.77 4.00 -79.55
C GLU A 764 75.28 3.65 -79.46
N GLN A 765 74.42 4.47 -80.08
CA GLN A 765 72.98 4.26 -80.03
C GLN A 765 72.57 3.09 -80.93
N PHE A 766 71.69 2.23 -80.43
CA PHE A 766 71.06 1.17 -81.22
C PHE A 766 70.30 1.77 -82.41
N ALA A 767 70.63 1.35 -83.62
CA ALA A 767 69.94 1.64 -84.88
C ALA A 767 68.57 0.92 -84.92
N GLY A 768 67.63 1.46 -84.15
CA GLY A 768 66.29 0.93 -83.97
C GLY A 768 65.47 1.74 -82.97
N SER A 769 64.31 1.22 -82.59
CA SER A 769 63.40 1.85 -81.63
C SER A 769 62.57 0.81 -80.89
N LEU A 770 62.14 1.14 -79.68
CA LEU A 770 61.13 0.36 -78.98
C LEU A 770 59.74 0.70 -79.54
N LEU A 771 58.88 -0.30 -79.62
CA LEU A 771 57.48 -0.18 -79.98
C LEU A 771 56.63 -0.82 -78.89
N TYR A 772 55.43 -0.30 -78.69
CA TYR A 772 54.35 -1.01 -78.04
C TYR A 772 53.38 -1.50 -79.12
N ILE A 773 53.10 -2.80 -79.13
CA ILE A 773 52.18 -3.42 -80.08
C ILE A 773 50.98 -3.95 -79.31
N ASP A 774 49.79 -3.47 -79.62
CA ASP A 774 48.52 -3.96 -79.09
C ASP A 774 47.66 -4.45 -80.25
N ASP A 775 47.50 -5.76 -80.36
CA ASP A 775 47.03 -6.46 -81.55
C ASP A 775 47.67 -5.93 -82.86
N ASP A 776 46.93 -5.22 -83.71
CA ASP A 776 47.41 -4.66 -84.98
C ASP A 776 47.96 -3.22 -84.85
N GLN A 777 47.75 -2.56 -83.71
CA GLN A 777 48.20 -1.18 -83.48
C GLN A 777 49.66 -1.15 -83.03
N ARG A 778 50.44 -0.26 -83.64
CA ARG A 778 51.88 -0.12 -83.35
C ARG A 778 52.18 1.32 -82.96
N SER A 779 52.56 1.51 -81.71
CA SER A 779 52.93 2.81 -81.16
C SER A 779 54.43 2.87 -80.95
N ALA A 780 55.09 3.90 -81.47
CA ALA A 780 56.52 4.09 -81.22
C ALA A 780 56.74 4.57 -79.79
N LEU A 781 57.61 3.90 -79.05
CA LEU A 781 58.03 4.35 -77.73
C LEU A 781 59.25 5.26 -77.90
N ASN A 782 59.08 6.51 -77.50
CA ASN A 782 60.11 7.55 -77.51
C ASN A 782 60.10 8.30 -76.16
N ASP A 783 60.70 9.48 -76.11
CA ASP A 783 60.76 10.32 -74.90
C ASP A 783 59.40 10.89 -74.45
N SER A 784 58.36 10.78 -75.28
CA SER A 784 57.00 11.20 -74.96
C SER A 784 56.16 10.04 -74.37
N PRO A 785 55.43 10.26 -73.26
CA PRO A 785 54.56 9.24 -72.64
C PRO A 785 53.49 8.71 -73.59
N THR A 786 53.60 7.42 -73.91
CA THR A 786 52.65 6.67 -74.72
C THR A 786 51.65 5.96 -73.82
N LEU A 787 50.35 6.06 -74.10
CA LEU A 787 49.31 5.30 -73.40
C LEU A 787 49.44 3.81 -73.72
N ILE A 788 49.46 2.99 -72.67
CA ILE A 788 49.64 1.54 -72.76
C ILE A 788 48.36 0.81 -72.44
N GLU A 789 47.67 1.24 -71.40
CA GLU A 789 46.39 0.66 -70.99
C GLU A 789 45.64 1.68 -70.12
N GLU A 790 44.33 1.57 -70.11
CA GLU A 790 43.47 2.33 -69.18
C GLU A 790 42.35 1.47 -68.61
N ASP A 791 41.83 1.87 -67.45
CA ASP A 791 40.55 1.43 -66.94
C ASP A 791 39.76 2.62 -66.43
N ASN A 792 38.70 2.97 -67.14
CA ASN A 792 37.85 4.11 -66.83
C ASN A 792 36.78 3.77 -65.78
N HIS A 793 36.82 2.57 -65.18
CA HIS A 793 35.91 2.18 -64.11
C HIS A 793 36.55 2.40 -62.74
N SER A 794 35.76 2.93 -61.82
CA SER A 794 36.09 3.00 -60.41
C SER A 794 35.43 1.82 -59.67
N TYR A 795 36.24 0.88 -59.18
CA TYR A 795 35.76 -0.26 -58.41
C TYR A 795 35.89 0.01 -56.91
N SER A 796 34.84 -0.32 -56.15
CA SER A 796 34.81 -0.16 -54.69
C SER A 796 35.72 -1.12 -53.94
N GLU A 797 35.96 -2.30 -54.51
CA GLU A 797 36.92 -3.29 -54.03
C GLU A 797 38.26 -3.12 -54.73
N GLU A 798 39.34 -3.60 -54.09
CA GLU A 798 40.66 -3.60 -54.71
C GLU A 798 40.69 -4.54 -55.92
N THR A 799 41.03 -3.99 -57.08
CA THR A 799 41.21 -4.73 -58.33
C THR A 799 42.67 -4.76 -58.73
N VAL A 800 43.07 -5.86 -59.37
CA VAL A 800 44.42 -6.05 -59.90
C VAL A 800 44.30 -6.41 -61.38
N LYS A 801 44.85 -5.56 -62.26
CA LYS A 801 44.94 -5.83 -63.70
C LYS A 801 46.41 -6.02 -64.08
N THR A 802 46.77 -7.23 -64.49
CA THR A 802 48.11 -7.53 -65.03
C THR A 802 48.09 -7.27 -66.53
N ILE A 803 48.79 -6.22 -66.97
CA ILE A 803 48.81 -5.77 -68.36
C ILE A 803 49.60 -6.73 -69.24
N SER A 804 50.70 -7.27 -68.71
CA SER A 804 51.56 -8.21 -69.43
C SER A 804 50.91 -9.56 -69.72
N ASP A 805 49.77 -9.91 -69.10
CA ASP A 805 49.07 -11.18 -69.36
C ASP A 805 48.53 -11.27 -70.80
N THR A 806 48.37 -10.13 -71.48
CA THR A 806 47.94 -10.07 -72.89
C THR A 806 49.11 -10.09 -73.89
N TRP A 807 50.35 -9.99 -73.41
CA TRP A 807 51.52 -9.97 -74.27
C TRP A 807 51.82 -11.37 -74.83
N LYS A 808 51.95 -11.44 -76.17
CA LYS A 808 52.37 -12.62 -76.94
C LYS A 808 53.79 -12.40 -77.46
N ASP A 809 54.40 -13.42 -78.07
CA ASP A 809 55.75 -13.33 -78.68
C ASP A 809 55.97 -12.09 -79.57
N ASP A 810 54.91 -11.53 -80.18
CA ASP A 810 54.92 -10.41 -81.10
C ASP A 810 54.07 -9.18 -80.68
N THR A 811 53.42 -9.19 -79.51
CA THR A 811 52.67 -8.05 -78.94
C THR A 811 53.28 -7.59 -77.61
N GLY A 812 52.94 -6.40 -77.12
CA GLY A 812 53.57 -5.75 -75.96
C GLY A 812 54.78 -4.89 -76.33
N VAL A 813 55.77 -4.77 -75.43
CA VAL A 813 57.01 -4.01 -75.71
C VAL A 813 57.93 -4.84 -76.63
N ILE A 814 58.21 -4.35 -77.84
CA ILE A 814 59.00 -5.03 -78.87
C ILE A 814 60.12 -4.11 -79.37
N LEU A 815 61.29 -4.68 -79.65
CA LEU A 815 62.42 -3.95 -80.22
C LEU A 815 62.42 -4.05 -81.75
N LYS A 816 62.34 -2.91 -82.44
CA LYS A 816 62.44 -2.83 -83.90
C LYS A 816 63.85 -2.42 -84.31
N GLN A 817 64.44 -3.16 -85.23
CA GLN A 817 65.74 -2.83 -85.82
C GLN A 817 65.52 -2.09 -87.16
N THR A 818 66.27 -1.02 -87.41
CA THR A 818 66.18 -0.22 -88.66
C THR A 818 67.51 -0.11 -89.40
N GLY A 819 68.62 -0.51 -88.77
CA GLY A 819 69.96 -0.53 -89.37
C GLY A 819 70.84 -1.64 -88.82
N LEU A 820 72.10 -1.67 -89.24
CA LEU A 820 73.11 -2.56 -88.66
C LEU A 820 73.57 -1.97 -87.32
N ASN A 821 73.79 -2.83 -86.34
CA ASN A 821 74.29 -2.48 -85.00
C ASN A 821 75.63 -3.16 -84.77
N GLU A 822 76.58 -2.48 -84.12
CA GLU A 822 77.82 -3.11 -83.70
C GLU A 822 77.57 -4.24 -82.69
N ALA A 823 78.49 -5.20 -82.62
CA ALA A 823 78.42 -6.26 -81.63
C ALA A 823 78.63 -5.68 -80.23
N GLY A 824 77.67 -5.89 -79.33
CA GLY A 824 77.73 -5.39 -77.95
C GLY A 824 76.40 -5.58 -77.22
N GLN A 825 76.39 -5.23 -75.92
CA GLN A 825 75.17 -5.20 -75.12
C GLN A 825 74.60 -3.79 -75.10
N TYR A 826 73.34 -3.65 -75.52
CA TYR A 826 72.62 -2.38 -75.51
C TYR A 826 71.67 -2.32 -74.32
N VAL A 827 71.71 -1.22 -73.56
CA VAL A 827 70.87 -1.00 -72.38
C VAL A 827 70.20 0.36 -72.51
N GLY A 828 68.96 0.46 -72.06
CA GLY A 828 68.19 1.68 -72.00
C GLY A 828 67.15 1.57 -70.89
N THR A 829 66.46 2.68 -70.61
CA THR A 829 65.55 2.79 -69.46
C THR A 829 64.16 3.21 -69.92
N LEU A 830 63.15 2.43 -69.49
CA LEU A 830 61.73 2.75 -69.64
C LEU A 830 61.18 3.23 -68.31
N GLU A 831 60.36 4.29 -68.35
CA GLU A 831 59.61 4.79 -67.20
C GLU A 831 58.13 4.45 -67.37
N TRP A 832 57.56 3.74 -66.38
CA TRP A 832 56.13 3.51 -66.25
C TRP A 832 55.53 4.58 -65.35
N SER A 833 54.49 5.26 -65.85
CA SER A 833 53.74 6.27 -65.10
C SER A 833 52.29 5.84 -65.00
N LEU A 834 51.75 5.87 -63.80
CA LEU A 834 50.36 5.56 -63.50
C LEU A 834 49.70 6.82 -62.97
N ALA A 835 48.61 7.24 -63.59
CA ALA A 835 47.86 8.43 -63.24
C ALA A 835 46.38 8.12 -63.13
N ASP A 836 45.66 8.95 -62.37
CA ASP A 836 44.20 8.96 -62.33
C ASP A 836 43.67 9.26 -63.74
N ALA A 837 42.71 8.48 -64.23
CA ALA A 837 42.06 8.74 -65.50
C ALA A 837 40.97 9.78 -65.27
N ASP A 838 41.16 11.01 -65.74
CA ASP A 838 40.12 12.03 -65.66
C ASP A 838 38.89 11.55 -66.46
N ILE A 839 37.82 11.14 -65.77
CA ILE A 839 36.55 10.73 -66.41
C ILE A 839 35.70 11.97 -66.76
N ASN A 840 36.26 13.19 -66.71
CA ASN A 840 35.59 14.42 -67.15
C ASN A 840 36.51 15.40 -67.86
#